data_AF-A0A7C4FLL5-F1
#
_entry.id   AF-A0A7C4FLL5-F1
#
_cell.length_a   1.000
_cell.length_b   1.000
_cell.length_c   1.000
_cell.angle_alpha   90.00
_cell.angle_beta   90.00
_cell.angle_gamma   90.00
#
_symmetry.space_group_name_H-M   'P 1'
#
loop_
_entity.id
_entity.type
_entity.pdbx_description
1 polymer ?
#
loop_
_entity_poly.entity_id
_entity_poly.type
_entity_poly.pdbx_seq_one_letter_code
_entity_poly.pdbx_strand_id
1 'polypeptide(L)'
;MARESATLSTGDGKLTEEVSAFATSLGADLVGIAPVERFSGAPLRMSPQGLLPDARCVIVVGIHHPDACVELGGEPTPQDVGPYAVQYWMNSALDDISFLIARFLEGKGYAGLPIAASNIWRYRGYKDLAVNFAPDLAHRYAAVAAGLGEIGYSGLCLVPQFGPRVRFVSVVTNASLVASPMYHGEPLCDRCMECVKRCPNDVFRKETRGMATVEIGGRKFSFPDTNKWRCAWTENFDLSMSLPVPEKVDEEVVLRHLERYGRHKGEEGSCLKFCMVPALRYYEPDYCRAPRRKKMVSQDAPETLRDAVLRIVRRECLDAAAAGDIRLFPEAGPVHPQLFLPDARTVISLGARMPEHAETRACFRRRLMYAAMDVCRLLDRAGHSSVCMTRISDPLVARRLGILADSAAYATVLTSARLPAFTERPQGQAVKSDTDALRSLCKDAGADLVGFFNLRRFSAFREAWTASGARLPEGCRVEDAGDVFGAWVPVREKRTVRLQGPDDVLPGSKSVIVIGVKLPDASVDTAKVTPAETVGPYVFASYEVLLHLEDIAYAVIRRLNACGYRAALTCDLTGLASTVASPRGPLPNMRANALPAALAGLAVIGRHGCPMTPQFGVRQRFIAIATDMEMESDPLLRADPCATCDGRCVAVCPTGALAHPQPELRVEKVAYRAPVVDQYACDWAARLGLSGREGPSYCGLDSDRTLPECRTCEAAMDAVASVRWGVQKHHLQICEECVRVCPAHLIAGKEESG
;
A
#
# COMPACT_ATOMS: atom_id res chain seq x y z
N MET A 1 -20.57 -24.84 -14.38
CA MET A 1 -22.03 -25.02 -14.45
C MET A 1 -22.67 -23.68 -14.77
N ALA A 2 -23.75 -23.71 -15.54
CA ALA A 2 -24.25 -22.62 -16.38
C ALA A 2 -24.49 -21.28 -15.66
N ARG A 3 -24.09 -20.19 -16.33
CA ARG A 3 -24.44 -18.81 -16.00
C ARG A 3 -25.90 -18.58 -16.35
N GLU A 4 -26.79 -18.54 -15.37
CA GLU A 4 -28.08 -17.86 -15.53
C GLU A 4 -27.84 -16.35 -15.35
N SER A 5 -27.76 -15.64 -16.47
CA SER A 5 -27.81 -14.17 -16.48
C SER A 5 -29.24 -13.71 -16.24
N ALA A 6 -29.64 -13.60 -14.97
CA ALA A 6 -30.77 -12.77 -14.61
C ALA A 6 -30.32 -11.31 -14.76
N THR A 7 -30.89 -10.61 -15.75
CA THR A 7 -30.68 -9.19 -15.98
C THR A 7 -31.20 -8.42 -14.76
N LEU A 8 -30.30 -7.99 -13.89
CA LEU A 8 -30.60 -7.17 -12.72
C LEU A 8 -30.91 -5.74 -13.20
N SER A 9 -32.17 -5.48 -13.56
CA SER A 9 -32.63 -4.18 -14.08
C SER A 9 -32.87 -3.10 -12.99
N THR A 10 -32.39 -3.30 -11.76
CA THR A 10 -32.41 -2.29 -10.70
C THR A 10 -31.09 -1.49 -10.68
N GLY A 11 -31.12 -0.24 -10.21
CA GLY A 11 -29.91 0.60 -10.11
C GLY A 11 -28.76 -0.06 -9.33
N ASP A 12 -29.10 -0.80 -8.27
CA ASP A 12 -28.16 -1.56 -7.43
C ASP A 12 -27.48 -2.71 -8.19
N GLY A 13 -28.23 -3.38 -9.08
CA GLY A 13 -27.71 -4.45 -9.94
C GLY A 13 -26.61 -3.94 -10.87
N LYS A 14 -26.89 -2.81 -11.54
CA LYS A 14 -25.92 -2.17 -12.43
C LYS A 14 -24.65 -1.74 -11.69
N LEU A 15 -24.78 -1.09 -10.53
CA LEU A 15 -23.61 -0.67 -9.75
C LEU A 15 -22.76 -1.87 -9.28
N THR A 16 -23.42 -2.96 -8.90
CA THR A 16 -22.76 -4.22 -8.50
C THR A 16 -21.94 -4.83 -9.64
N GLU A 17 -22.48 -4.87 -10.85
CA GLU A 17 -21.77 -5.33 -12.03
C GLU A 17 -20.59 -4.43 -12.37
N GLU A 18 -20.78 -3.10 -12.33
CA GLU A 18 -19.73 -2.13 -12.63
C GLU A 18 -18.54 -2.24 -11.65
N VAL A 19 -18.79 -2.30 -10.33
CA VAL A 19 -17.70 -2.40 -9.34
C VAL A 19 -16.98 -3.75 -9.42
N SER A 20 -17.69 -4.83 -9.72
CA SER A 20 -17.10 -6.17 -9.89
C SER A 20 -16.25 -6.26 -11.16
N ALA A 21 -16.72 -5.64 -12.25
CA ALA A 21 -15.97 -5.52 -13.49
C ALA A 21 -14.73 -4.65 -13.30
N PHE A 22 -14.85 -3.53 -12.58
CA PHE A 22 -13.74 -2.66 -12.26
C PHE A 22 -12.67 -3.38 -11.43
N ALA A 23 -13.05 -4.05 -10.33
CA ALA A 23 -12.12 -4.85 -9.53
C ALA A 23 -11.40 -5.93 -10.38
N THR A 24 -12.13 -6.60 -11.27
CA THR A 24 -11.57 -7.60 -12.20
C THR A 24 -10.58 -6.97 -13.19
N SER A 25 -10.89 -5.78 -13.71
CA SER A 25 -10.00 -5.03 -14.61
C SER A 25 -8.68 -4.61 -13.94
N LEU A 26 -8.71 -4.43 -12.62
CA LEU A 26 -7.54 -4.15 -11.78
C LEU A 26 -6.77 -5.42 -11.38
N GLY A 27 -7.21 -6.60 -11.80
CA GLY A 27 -6.51 -7.87 -11.55
C GLY A 27 -7.07 -8.72 -10.41
N ALA A 28 -8.28 -8.47 -9.92
CA ALA A 28 -8.96 -9.40 -9.01
C ALA A 28 -9.20 -10.77 -9.65
N ASP A 29 -8.99 -11.85 -8.90
CA ASP A 29 -9.42 -13.20 -9.29
C ASP A 29 -10.78 -13.57 -8.71
N LEU A 30 -11.12 -12.98 -7.57
CA LEU A 30 -12.37 -13.19 -6.84
C LEU A 30 -12.95 -11.84 -6.41
N VAL A 31 -14.26 -11.70 -6.52
CA VAL A 31 -15.02 -10.57 -5.99
C VAL A 31 -16.27 -11.13 -5.33
N GLY A 32 -16.56 -10.69 -4.11
CA GLY A 32 -17.79 -11.03 -3.40
C GLY A 32 -18.29 -9.86 -2.58
N ILE A 33 -19.60 -9.82 -2.33
CA ILE A 33 -20.25 -8.72 -1.63
C ILE A 33 -21.00 -9.30 -0.42
N ALA A 34 -20.65 -8.80 0.76
CA ALA A 34 -21.25 -9.20 2.02
C ALA A 34 -22.13 -8.06 2.56
N PRO A 35 -23.44 -8.26 2.75
CA PRO A 35 -24.28 -7.27 3.41
C PRO A 35 -23.95 -7.26 4.91
N VAL A 36 -24.11 -6.11 5.56
CA VAL A 36 -23.62 -5.89 6.92
C VAL A 36 -24.26 -6.79 7.98
N GLU A 37 -25.47 -7.31 7.74
CA GLU A 37 -26.17 -8.24 8.63
C GLU A 37 -25.36 -9.53 8.85
N ARG A 38 -24.49 -9.91 7.91
CA ARG A 38 -23.62 -11.09 8.04
C ARG A 38 -22.48 -10.89 9.06
N PHE A 39 -22.29 -9.66 9.56
CA PHE A 39 -21.29 -9.29 10.55
C PHE A 39 -21.89 -9.05 11.94
N SER A 40 -23.14 -9.42 12.20
CA SER A 40 -23.82 -9.20 13.48
C SER A 40 -23.10 -9.82 14.69
N GLY A 41 -22.31 -10.88 14.49
CA GLY A 41 -21.47 -11.50 15.52
C GLY A 41 -20.07 -10.88 15.67
N ALA A 42 -19.70 -9.87 14.87
CA ALA A 42 -18.40 -9.22 14.97
C ALA A 42 -18.36 -8.22 16.13
N PRO A 43 -17.22 -8.04 16.82
CA PRO A 43 -17.05 -6.93 17.75
C PRO A 43 -17.35 -5.60 17.04
N LEU A 44 -18.17 -4.73 17.66
CA LEU A 44 -18.63 -3.49 17.02
C LEU A 44 -17.46 -2.68 16.46
N ARG A 45 -16.35 -2.57 17.21
CA ARG A 45 -15.14 -1.82 16.79
C ARG A 45 -14.38 -2.37 15.59
N MET A 46 -14.69 -3.59 15.17
CA MET A 46 -14.13 -4.26 13.98
C MET A 46 -15.21 -4.64 12.96
N SER A 47 -16.45 -4.18 13.18
CA SER A 47 -17.58 -4.43 12.30
C SER A 47 -17.66 -3.34 11.22
N PRO A 48 -18.31 -3.60 10.08
CA PRO A 48 -18.50 -2.61 9.04
C PRO A 48 -19.14 -1.32 9.55
N GLN A 49 -20.24 -1.40 10.31
CA GLN A 49 -20.90 -0.22 10.89
C GLN A 49 -20.10 0.43 12.02
N GLY A 50 -19.11 -0.25 12.58
CA GLY A 50 -18.20 0.40 13.51
C GLY A 50 -17.19 1.29 12.81
N LEU A 51 -16.72 0.85 11.64
CA LEU A 51 -15.75 1.55 10.81
C LEU A 51 -16.40 2.68 9.99
N LEU A 52 -17.59 2.43 9.46
CA LEU A 52 -18.39 3.38 8.68
C LEU A 52 -19.86 3.26 9.13
N PRO A 53 -20.37 4.18 9.96
CA PRO A 53 -21.67 4.05 10.63
C PRO A 53 -22.89 3.75 9.73
N ASP A 54 -22.90 4.27 8.51
CA ASP A 54 -23.96 4.08 7.52
C ASP A 54 -23.66 2.98 6.50
N ALA A 55 -22.66 2.13 6.75
CA ALA A 55 -22.29 1.02 5.87
C ALA A 55 -23.48 0.07 5.62
N ARG A 56 -23.62 -0.36 4.36
CA ARG A 56 -24.63 -1.33 3.90
C ARG A 56 -24.02 -2.65 3.47
N CYS A 57 -22.79 -2.64 2.96
CA CYS A 57 -22.08 -3.85 2.60
C CYS A 57 -20.56 -3.70 2.64
N VAL A 58 -19.88 -4.84 2.50
CA VAL A 58 -18.43 -4.95 2.33
C VAL A 58 -18.17 -5.63 0.98
N ILE A 59 -17.40 -4.97 0.12
CA ILE A 59 -16.85 -5.58 -1.09
C ILE A 59 -15.55 -6.28 -0.69
N VAL A 60 -15.42 -7.55 -1.05
CA VAL A 60 -14.22 -8.35 -0.77
C VAL A 60 -13.60 -8.77 -2.09
N VAL A 61 -12.32 -8.44 -2.25
CA VAL A 61 -11.53 -8.80 -3.42
C VAL A 61 -10.47 -9.82 -3.00
N GLY A 62 -10.25 -10.83 -3.84
CA GLY A 62 -9.20 -11.82 -3.66
C GLY A 62 -8.30 -11.93 -4.89
N ILE A 63 -7.00 -12.11 -4.66
CA ILE A 63 -6.04 -12.53 -5.68
C ILE A 63 -5.36 -13.83 -5.24
N HIS A 64 -5.28 -14.80 -6.16
CA HIS A 64 -4.68 -16.09 -5.88
C HIS A 64 -3.15 -16.03 -5.97
N HIS A 65 -2.48 -16.80 -5.12
CA HIS A 65 -1.05 -17.05 -5.28
C HIS A 65 -0.83 -17.99 -6.46
N PRO A 66 0.19 -17.77 -7.32
CA PRO A 66 0.65 -18.81 -8.23
C PRO A 66 1.03 -20.07 -7.44
N ASP A 67 0.51 -21.23 -7.82
CA ASP A 67 0.64 -22.44 -7.01
C ASP A 67 2.10 -22.83 -6.79
N ALA A 68 2.92 -22.78 -7.85
CA ALA A 68 4.31 -23.19 -7.77
C ALA A 68 5.14 -22.24 -6.88
N CYS A 69 4.72 -20.98 -6.70
CA CYS A 69 5.37 -20.08 -5.75
C CYS A 69 5.16 -20.49 -4.29
N VAL A 70 4.04 -21.12 -3.98
CA VAL A 70 3.73 -21.71 -2.65
C VAL A 70 4.34 -23.10 -2.51
N GLU A 71 4.24 -23.92 -3.56
CA GLU A 71 4.72 -25.31 -3.54
C GLU A 71 6.25 -25.39 -3.38
N LEU A 72 6.98 -24.47 -4.02
CA LEU A 72 8.44 -24.41 -4.05
C LEU A 72 9.02 -23.30 -3.12
N GLY A 73 8.17 -22.49 -2.50
CA GLY A 73 8.55 -21.54 -1.45
C GLY A 73 8.94 -22.25 -0.15
N GLY A 74 9.56 -21.54 0.80
CA GLY A 74 9.76 -22.05 2.15
C GLY A 74 10.55 -23.36 2.22
N GLU A 75 11.57 -23.51 1.37
CA GLU A 75 12.48 -24.66 1.33
C GLU A 75 13.96 -24.18 1.37
N PRO A 76 14.83 -24.83 2.17
CA PRO A 76 14.58 -26.03 2.97
C PRO A 76 13.76 -25.77 4.25
N THR A 77 13.60 -24.51 4.64
CA THR A 77 12.84 -24.11 5.83
C THR A 77 11.83 -23.00 5.51
N PRO A 78 10.75 -22.84 6.29
CA PRO A 78 9.79 -21.75 6.07
C PRO A 78 10.39 -20.34 5.97
N GLN A 79 11.53 -20.06 6.62
CA GLN A 79 12.25 -18.78 6.54
C GLN A 79 13.08 -18.58 5.26
N ASP A 80 13.15 -19.61 4.41
CA ASP A 80 13.66 -19.53 3.04
C ASP A 80 12.49 -19.29 2.07
N VAL A 81 11.82 -18.15 2.22
CA VAL A 81 10.57 -17.81 1.50
C VAL A 81 10.64 -18.04 -0.01
N GLY A 82 11.79 -17.79 -0.65
CA GLY A 82 12.00 -18.05 -2.07
C GLY A 82 10.88 -17.43 -2.93
N PRO A 83 10.28 -18.17 -3.89
CA PRO A 83 9.24 -17.64 -4.75
C PRO A 83 7.94 -17.24 -4.03
N TYR A 84 7.72 -17.65 -2.76
CA TYR A 84 6.60 -17.16 -1.94
C TYR A 84 6.68 -15.65 -1.68
N ALA A 85 7.84 -15.02 -1.89
CA ALA A 85 8.01 -13.57 -1.83
C ALA A 85 7.04 -12.80 -2.76
N VAL A 86 6.42 -13.46 -3.74
CA VAL A 86 5.32 -12.90 -4.54
C VAL A 86 4.19 -12.33 -3.67
N GLN A 87 3.96 -12.89 -2.48
CA GLN A 87 2.93 -12.41 -1.55
C GLN A 87 3.11 -10.94 -1.16
N TYR A 88 4.34 -10.43 -1.04
CA TYR A 88 4.57 -9.04 -0.68
C TYR A 88 4.00 -8.08 -1.73
N TRP A 89 4.12 -8.43 -3.00
CA TRP A 89 3.58 -7.65 -4.12
C TRP A 89 2.09 -7.89 -4.34
N MET A 90 1.59 -9.07 -3.97
CA MET A 90 0.15 -9.32 -3.89
C MET A 90 -0.53 -8.39 -2.88
N ASN A 91 0.08 -8.16 -1.70
CA ASN A 91 -0.47 -7.21 -0.74
C ASN A 91 -0.53 -5.79 -1.31
N SER A 92 0.54 -5.33 -1.98
CA SER A 92 0.53 -4.00 -2.61
C SER A 92 -0.51 -3.89 -3.73
N ALA A 93 -0.68 -4.92 -4.58
CA ALA A 93 -1.70 -4.89 -5.63
C ALA A 93 -3.14 -4.89 -5.05
N LEU A 94 -3.36 -5.57 -3.93
CA LEU A 94 -4.64 -5.52 -3.21
C LEU A 94 -4.89 -4.16 -2.56
N ASP A 95 -3.85 -3.54 -2.00
CA ASP A 95 -3.91 -2.17 -1.49
C ASP A 95 -4.34 -1.21 -2.63
N ASP A 96 -3.69 -1.27 -3.80
CA ASP A 96 -4.06 -0.49 -5.00
C ASP A 96 -5.54 -0.73 -5.38
N ILE A 97 -5.98 -1.99 -5.45
CA ILE A 97 -7.37 -2.34 -5.82
C ILE A 97 -8.38 -1.74 -4.84
N SER A 98 -8.15 -1.91 -3.53
CA SER A 98 -9.10 -1.43 -2.52
C SER A 98 -9.22 0.10 -2.53
N PHE A 99 -8.09 0.79 -2.68
CA PHE A 99 -8.04 2.24 -2.78
C PHE A 99 -8.76 2.76 -4.04
N LEU A 100 -8.53 2.14 -5.19
CA LEU A 100 -9.18 2.52 -6.44
C LEU A 100 -10.69 2.22 -6.42
N ILE A 101 -11.13 1.12 -5.82
CA ILE A 101 -12.55 0.82 -5.64
C ILE A 101 -13.21 1.89 -4.76
N ALA A 102 -12.57 2.31 -3.67
CA ALA A 102 -13.10 3.38 -2.81
C ALA A 102 -13.30 4.69 -3.61
N ARG A 103 -12.29 5.10 -4.39
CA ARG A 103 -12.41 6.29 -5.27
C ARG A 103 -13.49 6.14 -6.34
N PHE A 104 -13.61 4.94 -6.93
CA PHE A 104 -14.65 4.64 -7.91
C PHE A 104 -16.06 4.81 -7.33
N LEU A 105 -16.28 4.34 -6.09
CA LEU A 105 -17.55 4.50 -5.37
C LEU A 105 -17.84 5.98 -5.05
N GLU A 106 -16.82 6.74 -4.62
CA GLU A 106 -16.96 8.17 -4.36
C GLU A 106 -17.31 8.97 -5.61
N GLY A 107 -16.69 8.65 -6.74
CA GLY A 107 -17.05 9.24 -8.04
C GLY A 107 -18.51 8.97 -8.45
N LYS A 108 -19.18 8.02 -7.79
CA LYS A 108 -20.60 7.71 -7.96
C LYS A 108 -21.49 8.17 -6.80
N GLY A 109 -20.93 8.94 -5.86
CA GLY A 109 -21.66 9.52 -4.73
C GLY A 109 -21.81 8.61 -3.51
N TYR A 110 -21.04 7.53 -3.42
CA TYR A 110 -21.05 6.61 -2.28
C TYR A 110 -19.75 6.70 -1.47
N ALA A 111 -19.85 6.54 -0.15
CA ALA A 111 -18.68 6.42 0.69
C ALA A 111 -18.00 5.07 0.45
N GLY A 112 -16.68 5.09 0.20
CA GLY A 112 -15.85 3.89 0.13
C GLY A 112 -14.72 4.00 1.15
N LEU A 113 -14.72 3.15 2.18
CA LEU A 113 -13.64 3.06 3.15
C LEU A 113 -12.75 1.87 2.81
N PRO A 114 -11.56 2.11 2.21
CA PRO A 114 -10.65 1.03 1.87
C PRO A 114 -9.88 0.58 3.12
N ILE A 115 -9.71 -0.73 3.28
CA ILE A 115 -8.98 -1.34 4.39
C ILE A 115 -7.70 -1.97 3.83
N ALA A 116 -6.54 -1.65 4.42
CA ALA A 116 -5.25 -2.19 3.98
C ALA A 116 -5.19 -3.71 4.10
N ALA A 117 -4.58 -4.37 3.12
CA ALA A 117 -4.47 -5.83 3.06
C ALA A 117 -3.67 -6.44 4.22
N SER A 118 -2.74 -5.66 4.83
CA SER A 118 -1.90 -6.07 5.97
C SER A 118 -1.17 -4.87 6.61
N ASN A 119 -0.41 -5.15 7.68
CA ASN A 119 0.57 -4.25 8.31
C ASN A 119 -0.03 -3.03 9.03
N ILE A 120 -1.30 -3.13 9.39
CA ILE A 120 -2.00 -2.15 10.22
C ILE A 120 -2.72 -2.93 11.32
N TRP A 121 -2.14 -2.91 12.52
CA TRP A 121 -2.57 -3.75 13.63
C TRP A 121 -2.59 -2.99 14.95
N ARG A 122 -3.56 -3.31 15.79
CA ARG A 122 -3.49 -3.09 17.24
C ARG A 122 -2.98 -4.37 17.89
N TYR A 123 -1.75 -4.36 18.40
CA TYR A 123 -1.18 -5.56 19.02
C TYR A 123 -1.83 -5.90 20.37
N ARG A 124 -2.37 -4.89 21.06
CA ARG A 124 -3.02 -5.01 22.37
C ARG A 124 -4.51 -4.69 22.26
N GLY A 125 -5.28 -5.23 23.20
CA GLY A 125 -6.69 -4.87 23.34
C GLY A 125 -6.87 -3.35 23.54
N TYR A 126 -8.02 -2.85 23.10
CA TYR A 126 -8.37 -1.43 23.16
C TYR A 126 -9.81 -1.25 23.63
N LYS A 127 -9.99 -0.60 24.78
CA LYS A 127 -11.31 -0.42 25.42
C LYS A 127 -12.02 -1.78 25.58
N ASP A 128 -13.23 -1.94 25.06
CA ASP A 128 -14.01 -3.19 25.07
C ASP A 128 -13.52 -4.23 24.05
N LEU A 129 -12.61 -3.88 23.13
CA LEU A 129 -12.00 -4.84 22.20
C LEU A 129 -10.82 -5.57 22.86
N ALA A 130 -11.09 -6.71 23.48
CA ALA A 130 -10.08 -7.55 24.16
C ALA A 130 -9.26 -8.48 23.23
N VAL A 131 -9.21 -8.18 21.92
CA VAL A 131 -8.52 -8.99 20.91
C VAL A 131 -7.10 -8.46 20.69
N ASN A 132 -6.09 -9.32 20.84
CA ASN A 132 -4.72 -9.01 20.44
C ASN A 132 -4.55 -9.19 18.92
N PHE A 133 -3.63 -8.43 18.31
CA PHE A 133 -3.41 -8.43 16.86
C PHE A 133 -4.70 -8.12 16.08
N ALA A 134 -5.49 -7.17 16.58
CA ALA A 134 -6.73 -6.78 15.93
C ALA A 134 -6.44 -5.93 14.67
N PRO A 135 -6.86 -6.37 13.48
CA PRO A 135 -6.94 -5.48 12.31
C PRO A 135 -8.14 -4.54 12.45
N ASP A 136 -8.26 -3.56 11.55
CA ASP A 136 -9.47 -2.74 11.44
C ASP A 136 -10.68 -3.61 11.04
N LEU A 137 -10.50 -4.50 10.04
CA LEU A 137 -11.47 -5.50 9.61
C LEU A 137 -10.76 -6.83 9.31
N ALA A 138 -11.32 -7.96 9.78
CA ALA A 138 -10.75 -9.27 9.49
C ALA A 138 -11.14 -9.79 8.09
N HIS A 139 -10.30 -9.53 7.07
CA HIS A 139 -10.57 -9.90 5.67
C HIS A 139 -10.96 -11.37 5.46
N ARG A 140 -10.38 -12.31 6.22
CA ARG A 140 -10.71 -13.74 6.12
C ARG A 140 -12.15 -14.05 6.50
N TYR A 141 -12.73 -13.32 7.47
CA TYR A 141 -14.13 -13.48 7.85
C TYR A 141 -15.03 -12.74 6.87
N ALA A 142 -14.60 -11.56 6.39
CA ALA A 142 -15.30 -10.84 5.34
C ALA A 142 -15.42 -11.69 4.06
N ALA A 143 -14.38 -12.43 3.65
CA ALA A 143 -14.42 -13.33 2.50
C ALA A 143 -15.47 -14.44 2.63
N VAL A 144 -15.62 -15.02 3.83
CA VAL A 144 -16.68 -16.00 4.12
C VAL A 144 -18.06 -15.33 4.12
N ALA A 145 -18.18 -14.16 4.74
CA ALA A 145 -19.40 -13.36 4.70
C ALA A 145 -19.80 -12.98 3.27
N ALA A 146 -18.83 -12.78 2.38
CA ALA A 146 -19.02 -12.48 0.95
C ALA A 146 -19.25 -13.73 0.10
N GLY A 147 -19.30 -14.91 0.72
CA GLY A 147 -19.59 -16.18 0.04
C GLY A 147 -18.44 -16.76 -0.78
N LEU A 148 -17.22 -16.24 -0.63
CA LEU A 148 -16.06 -16.73 -1.39
C LEU A 148 -15.56 -18.09 -0.92
N GLY A 149 -15.88 -18.51 0.30
CA GLY A 149 -15.37 -19.75 0.88
C GLY A 149 -15.84 -20.02 2.31
N GLU A 150 -15.08 -20.86 3.03
CA GLU A 150 -15.35 -21.27 4.41
C GLU A 150 -14.10 -21.23 5.28
N ILE A 151 -14.27 -21.13 6.60
CA ILE A 151 -13.16 -21.23 7.54
C ILE A 151 -12.76 -22.70 7.75
N GLY A 152 -11.50 -23.02 7.49
CA GLY A 152 -10.93 -24.34 7.78
C GLY A 152 -10.36 -24.46 9.19
N TYR A 153 -9.88 -25.65 9.54
CA TYR A 153 -9.36 -25.93 10.89
C TYR A 153 -8.21 -25.01 11.32
N SER A 154 -7.35 -24.57 10.38
CA SER A 154 -6.27 -23.62 10.68
C SER A 154 -6.75 -22.20 11.01
N GLY A 155 -8.03 -21.91 10.82
CA GLY A 155 -8.59 -20.57 10.88
C GLY A 155 -8.39 -19.73 9.61
N LEU A 156 -7.77 -20.27 8.55
CA LEU A 156 -7.72 -19.62 7.25
C LEU A 156 -9.07 -19.74 6.51
N CYS A 157 -9.36 -18.81 5.62
CA CYS A 157 -10.44 -18.94 4.65
C CYS A 157 -9.94 -19.84 3.50
N LEU A 158 -10.68 -20.91 3.21
CA LEU A 158 -10.45 -21.75 2.03
C LEU A 158 -11.50 -21.39 1.00
N VAL A 159 -11.08 -21.12 -0.23
CA VAL A 159 -11.98 -20.92 -1.37
C VAL A 159 -12.02 -22.18 -2.24
N PRO A 160 -13.13 -22.49 -2.92
CA PRO A 160 -13.27 -23.72 -3.69
C PRO A 160 -12.21 -23.89 -4.81
N GLN A 161 -11.78 -22.79 -5.42
CA GLN A 161 -10.93 -22.79 -6.62
C GLN A 161 -9.42 -22.87 -6.30
N PHE A 162 -9.01 -22.34 -5.15
CA PHE A 162 -7.59 -22.10 -4.81
C PHE A 162 -7.23 -22.54 -3.38
N GLY A 163 -8.20 -23.03 -2.59
CA GLY A 163 -8.00 -23.33 -1.18
C GLY A 163 -7.56 -22.09 -0.39
N PRO A 164 -6.54 -22.18 0.47
CA PRO A 164 -6.07 -21.04 1.25
C PRO A 164 -5.11 -20.12 0.48
N ARG A 165 -4.77 -20.45 -0.79
CA ARG A 165 -3.77 -19.74 -1.61
C ARG A 165 -4.36 -18.47 -2.23
N VAL A 166 -4.98 -17.63 -1.39
CA VAL A 166 -5.60 -16.36 -1.78
C VAL A 166 -5.30 -15.31 -0.72
N ARG A 167 -4.91 -14.12 -1.16
CA ARG A 167 -4.89 -12.91 -0.32
C ARG A 167 -6.16 -12.12 -0.57
N PHE A 168 -6.71 -11.53 0.49
CA PHE A 168 -7.96 -10.77 0.43
C PHE A 168 -7.76 -9.34 0.90
N VAL A 169 -8.60 -8.44 0.39
CA VAL A 169 -8.76 -7.07 0.86
C VAL A 169 -10.24 -6.71 0.87
N SER A 170 -10.60 -5.63 1.56
CA SER A 170 -12.01 -5.26 1.74
C SER A 170 -12.22 -3.75 1.62
N VAL A 171 -13.36 -3.36 1.08
CA VAL A 171 -13.86 -1.99 1.05
C VAL A 171 -15.22 -1.96 1.74
N VAL A 172 -15.35 -1.19 2.80
CA VAL A 172 -16.62 -0.97 3.50
C VAL A 172 -17.34 0.20 2.85
N THR A 173 -18.63 0.06 2.53
CA THR A 173 -19.36 1.09 1.78
C THR A 173 -20.82 1.21 2.20
N ASN A 174 -21.37 2.41 2.04
CA ASN A 174 -22.80 2.69 2.16
C ASN A 174 -23.58 2.49 0.85
N ALA A 175 -22.91 2.07 -0.24
CA ALA A 175 -23.55 1.71 -1.49
C ALA A 175 -24.51 0.52 -1.33
N SER A 176 -25.66 0.60 -1.98
CA SER A 176 -26.60 -0.53 -2.06
C SER A 176 -26.15 -1.47 -3.18
N LEU A 177 -25.59 -2.61 -2.80
CA LEU A 177 -25.08 -3.62 -3.74
C LEU A 177 -25.76 -4.97 -3.51
N VAL A 178 -25.86 -5.75 -4.59
CA VAL A 178 -26.46 -7.09 -4.54
C VAL A 178 -25.50 -8.05 -3.84
N ALA A 179 -25.92 -8.56 -2.68
CA ALA A 179 -25.17 -9.51 -1.88
C ALA A 179 -24.88 -10.80 -2.66
N SER A 180 -23.63 -11.26 -2.60
CA SER A 180 -23.28 -12.59 -3.11
C SER A 180 -23.89 -13.67 -2.22
N PRO A 181 -24.37 -14.80 -2.75
CA PRO A 181 -24.83 -15.93 -1.93
C PRO A 181 -23.65 -16.50 -1.12
N MET A 182 -23.89 -16.92 0.12
CA MET A 182 -22.85 -17.62 0.89
C MET A 182 -22.56 -19.00 0.27
N TYR A 183 -21.30 -19.43 0.35
CA TYR A 183 -20.89 -20.76 -0.11
C TYR A 183 -21.66 -21.86 0.60
N HIS A 184 -22.23 -22.80 -0.15
CA HIS A 184 -23.05 -23.91 0.35
C HIS A 184 -22.70 -25.24 -0.33
N GLY A 185 -21.52 -25.32 -0.95
CA GLY A 185 -21.02 -26.55 -1.57
C GLY A 185 -20.43 -27.52 -0.54
N GLU A 186 -19.74 -28.54 -1.05
CA GLU A 186 -19.06 -29.54 -0.21
C GLU A 186 -18.05 -28.90 0.76
N PRO A 187 -17.84 -29.49 1.96
CA PRO A 187 -16.89 -28.97 2.93
C PRO A 187 -15.49 -28.79 2.34
N LEU A 188 -14.95 -27.58 2.47
CA LEU A 188 -13.63 -27.25 1.90
C LEU A 188 -12.45 -27.76 2.76
N CYS A 189 -12.70 -28.12 4.01
CA CYS A 189 -11.72 -28.69 4.94
C CYS A 189 -12.17 -30.09 5.40
N ASP A 190 -11.35 -31.10 5.13
CA ASP A 190 -11.55 -32.50 5.56
C ASP A 190 -10.91 -32.82 6.92
N ARG A 191 -10.38 -31.81 7.61
CA ARG A 191 -9.64 -31.97 8.87
C ARG A 191 -8.48 -32.99 8.77
N CYS A 192 -7.74 -33.00 7.66
CA CYS A 192 -6.53 -33.83 7.49
C CYS A 192 -5.39 -33.56 8.49
N MET A 193 -5.45 -32.44 9.21
CA MET A 193 -4.50 -32.00 10.24
C MET A 193 -3.08 -31.66 9.75
N GLU A 194 -2.84 -31.52 8.45
CA GLU A 194 -1.51 -31.12 7.93
C GLU A 194 -1.06 -29.76 8.47
N CYS A 195 -1.99 -28.80 8.62
CA CYS A 195 -1.67 -27.50 9.25
C CYS A 195 -1.14 -27.63 10.68
N VAL A 196 -1.59 -28.64 11.44
CA VAL A 196 -1.13 -28.92 12.81
C VAL A 196 0.22 -29.63 12.79
N LYS A 197 0.34 -30.69 11.98
CA LYS A 197 1.57 -31.50 11.90
C LYS A 197 2.78 -30.71 11.40
N ARG A 198 2.55 -29.70 10.54
CA ARG A 198 3.60 -28.93 9.87
C ARG A 198 3.90 -27.58 10.50
N CYS A 199 3.17 -27.18 11.55
CA CYS A 199 3.41 -25.88 12.19
C CYS A 199 4.76 -25.86 12.92
N PRO A 200 5.71 -24.98 12.54
CA PRO A 200 7.04 -24.95 13.17
C PRO A 200 6.98 -24.51 14.64
N ASN A 201 6.03 -23.64 14.99
CA ASN A 201 5.89 -23.07 16.33
C ASN A 201 4.87 -23.81 17.21
N ASP A 202 4.29 -24.91 16.71
CA ASP A 202 3.30 -25.73 17.42
C ASP A 202 2.06 -25.00 17.97
N VAL A 203 1.59 -23.98 17.26
CA VAL A 203 0.55 -23.04 17.76
C VAL A 203 -0.84 -23.63 17.92
N PHE A 204 -1.08 -24.80 17.32
CA PHE A 204 -2.36 -25.50 17.37
C PHE A 204 -2.47 -26.49 18.53
N ARG A 205 -1.37 -26.74 19.27
CA ARG A 205 -1.33 -27.63 20.43
C ARG A 205 -0.85 -26.91 21.70
N LYS A 206 0.10 -25.98 21.57
CA LYS A 206 0.59 -25.18 22.70
C LYS A 206 -0.16 -23.87 22.87
N GLU A 207 -0.43 -23.53 24.13
CA GLU A 207 -1.06 -22.27 24.54
C GLU A 207 -2.42 -21.98 23.87
N THR A 208 -3.12 -23.01 23.41
CA THR A 208 -4.46 -22.87 22.84
C THR A 208 -5.49 -22.69 23.96
N ARG A 209 -6.44 -21.77 23.80
CA ARG A 209 -7.55 -21.56 24.77
C ARG A 209 -8.80 -22.38 24.42
N GLY A 210 -8.61 -23.55 23.83
CA GLY A 210 -9.68 -24.39 23.30
C GLY A 210 -10.08 -23.99 21.87
N MET A 211 -11.38 -24.04 21.57
CA MET A 211 -11.93 -23.74 20.26
C MET A 211 -12.63 -22.39 20.27
N ALA A 212 -12.20 -21.47 19.41
CA ALA A 212 -12.96 -20.26 19.10
C ALA A 212 -14.19 -20.65 18.27
N THR A 213 -15.29 -19.92 18.44
CA THR A 213 -16.47 -20.00 17.57
C THR A 213 -16.82 -18.60 17.10
N VAL A 214 -16.98 -18.43 15.80
CA VAL A 214 -17.47 -17.19 15.18
C VAL A 214 -18.75 -17.47 14.42
N GLU A 215 -19.69 -16.53 14.46
CA GLU A 215 -20.93 -16.58 13.70
C GLU A 215 -20.87 -15.59 12.54
N ILE A 216 -21.08 -16.08 11.32
CA ILE A 216 -21.03 -15.28 10.09
C ILE A 216 -22.26 -15.64 9.26
N GLY A 217 -23.15 -14.68 9.01
CA GLY A 217 -24.39 -14.90 8.26
C GLY A 217 -25.25 -16.05 8.81
N GLY A 218 -25.36 -16.16 10.15
CA GLY A 218 -26.12 -17.22 10.84
C GLY A 218 -25.45 -18.59 10.87
N ARG A 219 -24.23 -18.73 10.33
CA ARG A 219 -23.45 -19.97 10.32
C ARG A 219 -22.32 -19.90 11.33
N LYS A 220 -22.13 -20.97 12.10
CA LYS A 220 -21.07 -21.07 13.12
C LYS A 220 -19.85 -21.78 12.54
N PHE A 221 -18.68 -21.18 12.71
CA PHE A 221 -17.39 -21.74 12.32
C PHE A 221 -16.53 -21.90 13.57
N SER A 222 -15.87 -23.06 13.70
CA SER A 222 -15.03 -23.36 14.87
C SER A 222 -13.64 -23.83 14.48
N PHE A 223 -12.63 -23.24 15.11
CA PHE A 223 -11.20 -23.49 14.90
C PHE A 223 -10.43 -23.23 16.21
N PRO A 224 -9.19 -23.73 16.37
CA PRO A 224 -8.42 -23.52 17.59
C PRO A 224 -8.19 -22.04 17.90
N ASP A 225 -8.41 -21.64 19.15
CA ASP A 225 -8.04 -20.30 19.64
C ASP A 225 -6.55 -20.28 19.98
N THR A 226 -5.74 -19.91 18.98
CA THR A 226 -4.27 -19.96 19.06
C THR A 226 -3.68 -18.72 19.71
N ASN A 227 -2.61 -18.90 20.50
CA ASN A 227 -1.80 -17.77 20.97
C ASN A 227 -1.11 -17.07 19.79
N LYS A 228 -1.53 -15.84 19.49
CA LYS A 228 -1.01 -15.06 18.36
C LYS A 228 0.44 -14.63 18.53
N TRP A 229 0.92 -14.40 19.76
CA TRP A 229 2.33 -14.10 20.00
C TRP A 229 3.23 -15.26 19.59
N ARG A 230 2.80 -16.50 19.86
CA ARG A 230 3.49 -17.72 19.44
C ARG A 230 3.48 -17.91 17.92
N CYS A 231 2.35 -17.60 17.27
CA CYS A 231 2.24 -17.64 15.80
C CYS A 231 3.12 -16.58 15.13
N ALA A 232 3.14 -15.38 15.71
CA ALA A 232 3.85 -14.23 15.21
C ALA A 232 5.37 -14.30 15.42
N TRP A 233 5.87 -15.25 16.24
CA TRP A 233 7.29 -15.41 16.57
C TRP A 233 8.21 -15.32 15.35
N THR A 234 7.96 -16.17 14.37
CA THR A 234 8.71 -16.21 13.11
C THR A 234 8.10 -15.33 12.03
N GLU A 235 6.77 -15.30 11.94
CA GLU A 235 6.07 -14.68 10.80
C GLU A 235 5.96 -13.15 10.86
N ASN A 236 5.78 -12.57 12.04
CA ASN A 236 5.73 -11.10 12.18
C ASN A 236 7.02 -10.53 12.74
N PHE A 237 7.63 -11.21 13.71
CA PHE A 237 8.79 -10.69 14.43
C PHE A 237 10.13 -11.19 13.86
N ASP A 238 10.09 -12.05 12.84
CA ASP A 238 11.26 -12.59 12.16
C ASP A 238 12.29 -13.26 13.09
N LEU A 239 11.89 -13.75 14.27
CA LEU A 239 12.81 -14.50 15.12
C LEU A 239 13.20 -15.82 14.43
N SER A 240 14.46 -16.24 14.59
CA SER A 240 14.94 -17.46 13.94
C SER A 240 14.17 -18.70 14.41
N MET A 241 13.77 -19.58 13.48
CA MET A 241 13.18 -20.89 13.78
C MET A 241 14.15 -21.84 14.49
N SER A 242 15.46 -21.57 14.44
CA SER A 242 16.45 -22.36 15.19
C SER A 242 16.41 -22.10 16.70
N LEU A 243 15.74 -21.02 17.14
CA LEU A 243 15.59 -20.72 18.55
C LEU A 243 14.53 -21.61 19.19
N PRO A 244 14.78 -22.16 20.40
CA PRO A 244 13.75 -22.89 21.12
C PRO A 244 12.62 -21.94 21.51
N VAL A 245 11.41 -22.19 21.00
CA VAL A 245 10.23 -21.38 21.34
C VAL A 245 9.82 -21.67 22.79
N PRO A 246 9.81 -20.69 23.70
CA PRO A 246 9.48 -20.90 25.11
C PRO A 246 8.08 -21.51 25.34
N GLU A 247 7.83 -22.10 26.51
CA GLU A 247 6.51 -22.68 26.83
C GLU A 247 5.38 -21.64 26.94
N LYS A 248 5.72 -20.41 27.32
CA LYS A 248 4.81 -19.27 27.31
C LYS A 248 5.39 -18.17 26.42
N VAL A 249 4.58 -17.68 25.49
CA VAL A 249 5.00 -16.61 24.57
C VAL A 249 4.04 -15.44 24.71
N ASP A 250 4.58 -14.30 25.13
CA ASP A 250 3.91 -13.02 25.16
C ASP A 250 4.81 -11.95 24.54
N GLU A 251 4.36 -10.69 24.57
CA GLU A 251 5.11 -9.58 24.02
C GLU A 251 6.49 -9.39 24.69
N GLU A 252 6.58 -9.55 26.01
CA GLU A 252 7.83 -9.34 26.75
C GLU A 252 8.86 -10.41 26.42
N VAL A 253 8.40 -11.66 26.25
CA VAL A 253 9.24 -12.75 25.75
C VAL A 253 9.75 -12.42 24.36
N VAL A 254 8.87 -11.99 23.43
CA VAL A 254 9.27 -11.61 22.07
C VAL A 254 10.31 -10.49 22.08
N LEU A 255 10.07 -9.40 22.81
CA LEU A 255 10.98 -8.25 22.86
C LEU A 255 12.36 -8.63 23.42
N ARG A 256 12.42 -9.44 24.48
CA ARG A 256 13.70 -9.93 25.03
C ARG A 256 14.47 -10.81 24.05
N HIS A 257 13.77 -11.62 23.25
CA HIS A 257 14.43 -12.45 22.25
C HIS A 257 14.92 -11.62 21.07
N LEU A 258 14.17 -10.59 20.66
CA LEU A 258 14.61 -9.65 19.65
C LEU A 258 15.85 -8.88 20.11
N GLU A 259 15.86 -8.37 21.35
CA GLU A 259 17.03 -7.70 21.92
C GLU A 259 18.27 -8.62 21.97
N ARG A 260 18.08 -9.88 22.34
CA ARG A 260 19.19 -10.83 22.50
C ARG A 260 19.71 -11.40 21.18
N TYR A 261 18.83 -11.70 20.23
CA TYR A 261 19.15 -12.50 19.03
C TYR A 261 18.96 -11.73 17.72
N GLY A 262 18.33 -10.57 17.76
CA GLY A 262 17.95 -9.81 16.58
C GLY A 262 16.87 -10.49 15.74
N ARG A 263 16.61 -9.90 14.58
CA ARG A 263 15.74 -10.46 13.53
C ARG A 263 16.54 -11.35 12.59
N HIS A 264 15.86 -12.33 12.01
CA HIS A 264 16.39 -13.22 10.99
C HIS A 264 15.76 -12.92 9.63
N LYS A 265 14.65 -13.58 9.30
CA LYS A 265 13.92 -13.48 8.04
C LYS A 265 12.45 -13.81 8.26
N GLY A 266 11.58 -13.26 7.41
CA GLY A 266 10.18 -13.66 7.36
C GLY A 266 10.01 -15.11 6.92
N GLU A 267 8.83 -15.68 7.19
CA GLU A 267 8.51 -17.06 6.84
C GLU A 267 7.31 -17.20 5.89
N GLU A 268 7.28 -18.32 5.18
CA GLU A 268 6.07 -18.82 4.54
C GLU A 268 5.19 -19.55 5.57
N GLY A 269 3.93 -19.14 5.66
CA GLY A 269 2.96 -19.76 6.56
C GLY A 269 2.73 -21.23 6.21
N SER A 270 3.17 -22.14 7.08
CA SER A 270 3.01 -23.59 6.85
C SER A 270 1.54 -24.02 6.75
N CYS A 271 0.63 -23.32 7.43
CA CYS A 271 -0.81 -23.56 7.33
C CYS A 271 -1.40 -23.17 5.97
N LEU A 272 -0.74 -22.29 5.21
CA LEU A 272 -1.08 -21.95 3.83
C LEU A 272 -0.44 -22.95 2.87
N LYS A 273 0.87 -23.22 3.02
CA LYS A 273 1.63 -24.11 2.13
C LYS A 273 1.08 -25.53 2.09
N PHE A 274 0.82 -26.13 3.26
CA PHE A 274 0.44 -27.54 3.38
C PHE A 274 -1.07 -27.80 3.37
N CYS A 275 -1.89 -26.77 3.20
CA CYS A 275 -3.35 -26.91 3.17
C CYS A 275 -3.86 -26.77 1.73
N MET A 276 -4.73 -27.69 1.32
CA MET A 276 -5.40 -27.68 0.02
C MET A 276 -6.78 -28.35 0.14
N VAL A 277 -7.74 -27.87 -0.65
CA VAL A 277 -9.10 -28.41 -0.70
C VAL A 277 -9.05 -29.87 -1.17
N PRO A 278 -9.77 -30.82 -0.52
CA PRO A 278 -9.68 -32.25 -0.83
C PRO A 278 -9.91 -32.59 -2.30
N ALA A 279 -10.90 -31.94 -2.94
CA ALA A 279 -11.21 -32.17 -4.36
C ALA A 279 -10.05 -31.81 -5.30
N LEU A 280 -9.28 -30.78 -4.96
CA LEU A 280 -8.16 -30.27 -5.77
C LEU A 280 -6.80 -30.84 -5.35
N ARG A 281 -6.71 -31.55 -4.22
CA ARG A 281 -5.44 -31.99 -3.64
C ARG A 281 -4.89 -33.23 -4.36
N TYR A 282 -3.59 -33.21 -4.68
CA TYR A 282 -2.79 -34.40 -4.99
C TYR A 282 -1.35 -34.22 -4.48
N TYR A 283 -0.56 -35.29 -4.47
CA TYR A 283 0.82 -35.28 -3.99
C TYR A 283 1.77 -35.78 -5.07
N GLU A 284 2.91 -35.10 -5.21
CA GLU A 284 3.98 -35.45 -6.13
C GLU A 284 5.32 -35.19 -5.42
N PRO A 285 5.79 -36.15 -4.60
CA PRO A 285 6.92 -35.94 -3.70
C PRO A 285 8.23 -35.55 -4.39
N ASP A 286 8.43 -36.00 -5.63
CA ASP A 286 9.61 -35.68 -6.43
C ASP A 286 9.59 -34.22 -6.94
N TYR A 287 8.43 -33.56 -6.91
CA TYR A 287 8.27 -32.16 -7.30
C TYR A 287 8.37 -31.22 -6.09
N CYS A 288 7.60 -31.48 -5.03
CA CYS A 288 7.60 -30.68 -3.81
C CYS A 288 7.02 -31.45 -2.62
N ARG A 289 7.29 -30.94 -1.40
CA ARG A 289 6.73 -31.49 -0.15
C ARG A 289 5.28 -31.06 0.12
N ALA A 290 4.84 -29.97 -0.49
CA ALA A 290 3.49 -29.45 -0.35
C ALA A 290 2.49 -30.28 -1.19
N PRO A 291 1.19 -30.32 -0.83
CA PRO A 291 0.17 -30.78 -1.76
C PRO A 291 0.16 -29.89 -3.00
N ARG A 292 0.04 -30.50 -4.17
CA ARG A 292 -0.19 -29.78 -5.43
C ARG A 292 -1.67 -29.61 -5.71
N ARG A 293 -2.03 -28.57 -6.46
CA ARG A 293 -3.41 -28.27 -6.86
C ARG A 293 -3.72 -28.80 -8.26
N LYS A 294 -4.76 -29.62 -8.40
CA LYS A 294 -5.27 -30.06 -9.71
C LYS A 294 -5.76 -28.84 -10.49
N LYS A 295 -5.12 -28.57 -11.63
CA LYS A 295 -5.46 -27.46 -12.53
C LYS A 295 -6.06 -27.98 -13.83
N MET A 296 -7.00 -27.23 -14.38
CA MET A 296 -7.45 -27.42 -15.76
C MET A 296 -6.50 -26.65 -16.67
N VAL A 297 -5.90 -27.34 -17.64
CA VAL A 297 -5.03 -26.70 -18.64
C VAL A 297 -5.91 -26.02 -19.69
N SER A 298 -5.62 -24.75 -19.97
CA SER A 298 -6.30 -23.97 -21.01
C SER A 298 -6.03 -24.60 -22.38
N GLN A 299 -7.02 -24.48 -23.27
CA GLN A 299 -6.90 -24.85 -24.68
C GLN A 299 -6.40 -23.67 -25.54
N ASP A 300 -6.07 -22.53 -24.92
CA ASP A 300 -5.53 -21.36 -25.62
C ASP A 300 -4.26 -21.71 -26.39
N ALA A 301 -4.14 -21.16 -27.60
CA ALA A 301 -2.93 -21.31 -28.38
C ALA A 301 -1.74 -20.65 -27.65
N PRO A 302 -0.52 -21.21 -27.73
CA PRO A 302 0.68 -20.61 -27.13
C PRO A 302 0.91 -19.14 -27.51
N GLU A 303 0.53 -18.75 -28.72
CA GLU A 303 0.58 -17.37 -29.23
C GLU A 303 -0.36 -16.45 -28.44
N THR A 304 -1.54 -16.93 -28.06
CA THR A 304 -2.51 -16.17 -27.26
C THR A 304 -1.95 -15.87 -25.87
N LEU A 305 -1.29 -16.85 -25.24
CA LEU A 305 -0.61 -16.65 -23.96
C LEU A 305 0.59 -15.70 -24.09
N ARG A 306 1.39 -15.84 -25.14
CA ARG A 306 2.49 -14.89 -25.46
C ARG A 306 1.96 -13.47 -25.59
N ASP A 307 0.89 -13.26 -26.35
CA ASP A 307 0.34 -11.93 -26.58
C ASP A 307 -0.25 -11.33 -25.30
N ALA A 308 -0.80 -12.16 -24.42
CA ALA A 308 -1.21 -11.75 -23.09
C ALA A 308 -0.02 -11.32 -22.21
N VAL A 309 1.11 -12.04 -22.26
CA VAL A 309 2.36 -11.62 -21.60
C VAL A 309 2.82 -10.26 -22.15
N LEU A 310 2.83 -10.08 -23.47
CA LEU A 310 3.24 -8.81 -24.08
C LEU A 310 2.29 -7.64 -23.75
N ARG A 311 0.99 -7.89 -23.51
CA ARG A 311 0.07 -6.87 -22.98
C ARG A 311 0.46 -6.42 -21.57
N ILE A 312 0.87 -7.35 -20.70
CA ILE A 312 1.39 -7.01 -19.35
C ILE A 312 2.67 -6.16 -19.47
N VAL A 313 3.62 -6.56 -20.32
CA VAL A 313 4.86 -5.80 -20.57
C VAL A 313 4.57 -4.36 -20.98
N ARG A 314 3.59 -4.14 -21.88
CA ARG A 314 3.17 -2.81 -22.31
C ARG A 314 2.46 -2.03 -21.20
N ARG A 315 1.51 -2.66 -20.49
CA ARG A 315 0.74 -2.05 -19.40
C ARG A 315 1.64 -1.58 -18.26
N GLU A 316 2.62 -2.41 -17.87
CA GLU A 316 3.58 -2.09 -16.81
C GLU A 316 4.71 -1.19 -17.28
N CYS A 317 4.69 -0.74 -18.53
CA CYS A 317 5.66 0.21 -19.06
C CYS A 317 7.11 -0.32 -18.98
N LEU A 318 7.35 -1.60 -19.23
CA LEU A 318 8.69 -2.19 -19.25
C LEU A 318 9.47 -1.83 -20.53
N ASP A 319 10.79 -1.87 -20.49
CA ASP A 319 11.67 -1.45 -21.60
C ASP A 319 12.15 -2.62 -22.47
N ALA A 320 12.11 -3.84 -21.94
CA ALA A 320 12.40 -5.05 -22.69
C ALA A 320 11.67 -6.26 -22.11
N ALA A 321 11.37 -7.23 -22.97
CA ALA A 321 11.01 -8.57 -22.54
C ALA A 321 11.52 -9.59 -23.57
N ALA A 322 11.90 -10.77 -23.12
CA ALA A 322 12.22 -11.87 -24.02
C ALA A 322 11.81 -13.20 -23.41
N ALA A 323 11.46 -14.15 -24.26
CA ALA A 323 11.24 -15.53 -23.85
C ALA A 323 12.00 -16.50 -24.75
N GLY A 324 12.51 -17.56 -24.14
CA GLY A 324 13.26 -18.60 -24.82
C GLY A 324 12.91 -19.99 -24.30
N ASP A 325 13.09 -20.98 -25.17
CA ASP A 325 12.96 -22.40 -24.83
C ASP A 325 14.04 -22.81 -23.82
N ILE A 326 13.69 -23.73 -22.93
CA ILE A 326 14.59 -24.24 -21.89
C ILE A 326 15.92 -24.79 -22.43
N ARG A 327 15.96 -25.28 -23.68
CA ARG A 327 17.18 -25.75 -24.36
C ARG A 327 18.27 -24.68 -24.49
N LEU A 328 17.91 -23.40 -24.36
CA LEU A 328 18.89 -22.32 -24.29
C LEU A 328 19.66 -22.33 -22.96
N PHE A 329 19.23 -23.07 -21.95
CA PHE A 329 19.85 -23.12 -20.63
C PHE A 329 20.34 -24.54 -20.33
N PRO A 330 21.47 -24.97 -20.92
CA PRO A 330 22.01 -26.32 -20.70
C PRO A 330 22.46 -26.51 -19.26
N GLU A 331 22.42 -27.75 -18.75
CA GLU A 331 22.73 -28.06 -17.34
C GLU A 331 24.13 -27.62 -16.90
N ALA A 332 25.11 -27.72 -17.80
CA ALA A 332 26.49 -27.28 -17.56
C ALA A 332 26.67 -25.74 -17.62
N GLY A 333 25.60 -24.98 -17.85
CA GLY A 333 25.61 -23.53 -17.94
C GLY A 333 25.56 -22.83 -16.57
N PRO A 334 25.79 -21.50 -16.53
CA PRO A 334 25.80 -20.74 -15.28
C PRO A 334 24.39 -20.50 -14.69
N VAL A 335 23.34 -20.88 -15.40
CA VAL A 335 21.94 -20.71 -14.99
C VAL A 335 21.18 -21.99 -15.34
N HIS A 336 20.49 -22.57 -14.35
CA HIS A 336 19.77 -23.83 -14.48
C HIS A 336 18.30 -23.68 -14.01
N PRO A 337 17.37 -23.31 -14.91
CA PRO A 337 15.99 -23.00 -14.52
C PRO A 337 15.26 -24.15 -13.83
N GLN A 338 15.54 -25.41 -14.18
CA GLN A 338 14.86 -26.56 -13.56
C GLN A 338 15.23 -26.80 -12.09
N LEU A 339 16.26 -26.14 -11.54
CA LEU A 339 16.50 -26.14 -10.09
C LEU A 339 15.49 -25.28 -9.32
N PHE A 340 14.83 -24.35 -10.01
CA PHE A 340 13.85 -23.43 -9.43
C PHE A 340 12.42 -23.76 -9.84
N LEU A 341 12.23 -24.47 -10.95
CA LEU A 341 10.95 -24.99 -11.41
C LEU A 341 11.18 -26.32 -12.17
N PRO A 342 10.97 -27.48 -11.53
CA PRO A 342 11.36 -28.79 -12.08
C PRO A 342 10.82 -29.08 -13.50
N ASP A 343 9.61 -28.59 -13.79
CA ASP A 343 8.91 -28.78 -15.07
C ASP A 343 9.06 -27.60 -16.06
N ALA A 344 10.02 -26.70 -15.85
CA ALA A 344 10.23 -25.54 -16.71
C ALA A 344 10.44 -25.91 -18.20
N ARG A 345 9.71 -25.22 -19.08
CA ARG A 345 9.78 -25.34 -20.55
C ARG A 345 10.14 -24.03 -21.25
N THR A 346 9.73 -22.90 -20.67
CA THR A 346 10.06 -21.56 -21.18
C THR A 346 10.62 -20.70 -20.04
N VAL A 347 11.62 -19.89 -20.37
CA VAL A 347 12.21 -18.87 -19.50
C VAL A 347 11.86 -17.51 -20.08
N ILE A 348 11.26 -16.63 -19.27
CA ILE A 348 10.89 -15.27 -19.64
C ILE A 348 11.73 -14.30 -18.81
N SER A 349 12.36 -13.32 -19.44
CA SER A 349 13.04 -12.22 -18.77
C SER A 349 12.31 -10.92 -19.08
N LEU A 350 11.98 -10.18 -18.02
CA LEU A 350 11.37 -8.86 -18.05
C LEU A 350 12.45 -7.86 -17.64
N GLY A 351 12.62 -6.79 -18.42
CA GLY A 351 13.67 -5.79 -18.21
C GLY A 351 13.11 -4.37 -18.18
N ALA A 352 13.60 -3.58 -17.25
CA ALA A 352 13.27 -2.17 -17.17
C ALA A 352 14.51 -1.35 -16.82
N ARG A 353 14.62 -0.14 -17.39
CA ARG A 353 15.73 0.78 -17.18
C ARG A 353 15.60 1.47 -15.83
N MET A 354 16.67 1.42 -15.05
CA MET A 354 16.74 2.05 -13.75
C MET A 354 16.75 3.58 -13.92
N PRO A 355 15.85 4.31 -13.24
CA PRO A 355 15.88 5.76 -13.22
C PRO A 355 17.16 6.30 -12.58
N GLU A 356 17.66 7.43 -13.08
CA GLU A 356 18.84 8.10 -12.51
C GLU A 356 18.54 8.65 -11.11
N HIS A 357 17.35 9.24 -10.92
CA HIS A 357 16.93 9.87 -9.67
C HIS A 357 16.48 8.85 -8.61
N ALA A 358 16.96 9.00 -7.37
CA ALA A 358 16.73 8.03 -6.29
C ALA A 358 15.26 7.88 -5.91
N GLU A 359 14.48 8.98 -5.84
CA GLU A 359 13.06 8.93 -5.49
C GLU A 359 12.20 8.15 -6.51
N THR A 360 12.68 7.97 -7.75
CA THR A 360 11.96 7.22 -8.78
C THR A 360 12.24 5.70 -8.72
N ARG A 361 13.19 5.24 -7.91
CA ARG A 361 13.62 3.83 -7.87
C ARG A 361 12.56 2.88 -7.28
N ALA A 362 11.76 3.35 -6.32
CA ALA A 362 10.73 2.53 -5.67
C ALA A 362 9.61 2.15 -6.64
N CYS A 363 9.01 3.14 -7.32
CA CYS A 363 8.00 2.96 -8.37
C CYS A 363 8.48 2.01 -9.48
N PHE A 364 9.69 2.24 -10.00
CA PHE A 364 10.30 1.38 -11.01
C PHE A 364 10.34 -0.10 -10.57
N ARG A 365 10.82 -0.37 -9.35
CA ARG A 365 10.92 -1.72 -8.82
C ARG A 365 9.54 -2.36 -8.70
N ARG A 366 8.54 -1.61 -8.24
CA ARG A 366 7.16 -2.08 -8.10
C ARG A 366 6.58 -2.57 -9.43
N ARG A 367 6.71 -1.78 -10.50
CA ARG A 367 6.21 -2.14 -11.84
C ARG A 367 6.84 -3.43 -12.38
N LEU A 368 8.16 -3.57 -12.24
CA LEU A 368 8.87 -4.77 -12.66
C LEU A 368 8.38 -6.02 -11.91
N MET A 369 8.13 -5.89 -10.60
CA MET A 369 7.64 -6.98 -9.77
C MET A 369 6.16 -7.31 -10.01
N TYR A 370 5.32 -6.29 -10.27
CA TYR A 370 3.92 -6.47 -10.70
C TYR A 370 3.85 -7.21 -12.02
N ALA A 371 4.68 -6.84 -13.00
CA ALA A 371 4.75 -7.54 -14.29
C ALA A 371 5.13 -9.03 -14.11
N ALA A 372 6.16 -9.31 -13.30
CA ALA A 372 6.59 -10.68 -13.03
C ALA A 372 5.48 -11.50 -12.33
N MET A 373 4.84 -10.91 -11.32
CA MET A 373 3.71 -11.52 -10.62
C MET A 373 2.54 -11.80 -11.56
N ASP A 374 2.12 -10.84 -12.38
CA ASP A 374 0.96 -10.98 -13.24
C ASP A 374 1.20 -11.93 -14.42
N VAL A 375 2.42 -11.96 -14.97
CA VAL A 375 2.81 -12.99 -15.95
C VAL A 375 2.74 -14.37 -15.31
N CYS A 376 3.21 -14.52 -14.07
CA CYS A 376 3.14 -15.76 -13.32
C CYS A 376 1.67 -16.18 -13.06
N ARG A 377 0.82 -15.27 -12.59
CA ARG A 377 -0.60 -15.53 -12.33
C ARG A 377 -1.38 -15.85 -13.61
N LEU A 378 -1.08 -15.17 -14.71
CA LEU A 378 -1.66 -15.43 -16.03
C LEU A 378 -1.41 -16.87 -16.47
N LEU A 379 -0.16 -17.33 -16.36
CA LEU A 379 0.24 -18.68 -16.77
C LEU A 379 -0.27 -19.75 -15.80
N ASP A 380 -0.31 -19.47 -14.50
CA ASP A 380 -0.88 -20.38 -13.50
C ASP A 380 -2.38 -20.63 -13.74
N ARG A 381 -3.13 -19.56 -14.04
CA ARG A 381 -4.56 -19.66 -14.40
C ARG A 381 -4.81 -20.40 -15.71
N ALA A 382 -3.86 -20.35 -16.64
CA ALA A 382 -3.89 -21.17 -17.85
C ALA A 382 -3.56 -22.66 -17.58
N GLY A 383 -3.29 -23.02 -16.32
CA GLY A 383 -3.06 -24.40 -15.88
C GLY A 383 -1.59 -24.82 -15.89
N HIS A 384 -0.66 -23.91 -16.20
CA HIS A 384 0.77 -24.19 -16.24
C HIS A 384 1.42 -23.88 -14.89
N SER A 385 2.38 -24.68 -14.43
CA SER A 385 3.27 -24.27 -13.33
C SER A 385 4.05 -23.03 -13.75
N SER A 386 4.14 -22.02 -12.89
CA SER A 386 4.97 -20.84 -13.09
C SER A 386 5.46 -20.24 -11.79
N VAL A 387 6.69 -19.73 -11.80
CA VAL A 387 7.32 -19.06 -10.63
C VAL A 387 8.09 -17.82 -11.06
N CYS A 388 8.17 -16.86 -10.14
CA CYS A 388 9.00 -15.67 -10.24
C CYS A 388 9.68 -15.43 -8.88
N MET A 389 10.55 -14.41 -8.79
CA MET A 389 11.21 -14.03 -7.53
C MET A 389 12.00 -15.19 -6.89
N THR A 390 12.61 -16.01 -7.74
CA THR A 390 13.48 -17.11 -7.31
C THR A 390 14.90 -16.57 -7.05
N ARG A 391 15.85 -17.45 -6.70
CA ARG A 391 17.27 -17.09 -6.59
C ARG A 391 18.02 -17.20 -7.93
N ILE A 392 17.32 -17.42 -9.05
CA ILE A 392 17.93 -17.42 -10.38
C ILE A 392 18.55 -16.05 -10.69
N SER A 393 19.70 -16.03 -11.36
CA SER A 393 20.35 -14.76 -11.69
C SER A 393 19.64 -14.07 -12.85
N ASP A 394 18.80 -13.08 -12.55
CA ASP A 394 18.06 -12.32 -13.57
C ASP A 394 18.95 -11.68 -14.66
N PRO A 395 20.12 -11.07 -14.33
CA PRO A 395 21.01 -10.51 -15.36
C PRO A 395 21.62 -11.58 -16.28
N LEU A 396 21.95 -12.77 -15.75
CA LEU A 396 22.48 -13.86 -16.59
C LEU A 396 21.42 -14.43 -17.52
N VAL A 397 20.17 -14.52 -17.05
CA VAL A 397 19.02 -14.89 -17.89
C VAL A 397 18.83 -13.85 -19.00
N ALA A 398 18.79 -12.56 -18.65
CA ALA A 398 18.66 -11.46 -19.61
C ALA A 398 19.79 -11.46 -20.65
N ARG A 399 21.03 -11.75 -20.23
CA ARG A 399 22.18 -11.91 -21.13
C ARG A 399 21.97 -13.07 -22.10
N ARG A 400 21.51 -14.22 -21.60
CA ARG A 400 21.30 -15.42 -22.41
C ARG A 400 20.17 -15.23 -23.44
N LEU A 401 19.14 -14.46 -23.08
CA LEU A 401 18.03 -14.11 -23.97
C LEU A 401 18.30 -12.86 -24.84
N GLY A 402 19.50 -12.25 -24.74
CA GLY A 402 19.91 -11.16 -25.61
C GLY A 402 19.25 -9.80 -25.32
N ILE A 403 18.76 -9.58 -24.09
CA ILE A 403 18.13 -8.32 -23.68
C ILE A 403 18.89 -7.53 -22.61
N LEU A 404 20.03 -8.03 -22.14
CA LEU A 404 20.88 -7.31 -21.18
C LEU A 404 21.28 -5.93 -21.74
N ALA A 405 21.20 -4.92 -20.87
CA ALA A 405 21.50 -3.53 -21.09
C ALA A 405 22.05 -2.91 -19.80
N ASP A 406 22.87 -1.87 -19.94
CA ASP A 406 23.43 -1.12 -18.82
C ASP A 406 22.33 -0.39 -18.04
N SER A 407 22.54 -0.25 -16.73
CA SER A 407 21.62 0.48 -15.84
C SER A 407 20.16 0.00 -15.94
N ALA A 408 19.95 -1.32 -16.04
CA ALA A 408 18.64 -1.95 -16.06
C ALA A 408 18.53 -3.02 -14.98
N ALA A 409 17.32 -3.20 -14.45
CA ALA A 409 16.98 -4.33 -13.59
C ALA A 409 16.09 -5.32 -14.34
N TYR A 410 16.16 -6.58 -13.92
CA TYR A 410 15.46 -7.68 -14.58
C TYR A 410 14.68 -8.51 -13.56
N ALA A 411 13.63 -9.16 -14.05
CA ALA A 411 12.89 -10.17 -13.31
C ALA A 411 12.64 -11.37 -14.22
N THR A 412 12.91 -12.57 -13.71
CA THR A 412 12.73 -13.82 -14.45
C THR A 412 11.44 -14.51 -14.02
N VAL A 413 10.67 -14.95 -15.01
CA VAL A 413 9.54 -15.88 -14.83
C VAL A 413 9.89 -17.21 -15.50
N LEU A 414 9.74 -18.30 -14.77
CA LEU A 414 9.87 -19.67 -15.27
C LEU A 414 8.48 -20.26 -15.43
N THR A 415 8.25 -21.02 -16.49
CA THR A 415 6.96 -21.67 -16.70
C THR A 415 7.08 -23.02 -17.40
N SER A 416 6.16 -23.93 -17.09
CA SER A 416 5.94 -25.17 -17.83
C SER A 416 5.17 -24.97 -19.14
N ALA A 417 4.59 -23.78 -19.36
CA ALA A 417 3.98 -23.41 -20.64
C ALA A 417 5.04 -23.42 -21.75
N ARG A 418 4.69 -23.93 -22.93
CA ARG A 418 5.54 -23.89 -24.13
C ARG A 418 5.19 -22.66 -24.95
N LEU A 419 5.77 -21.50 -24.62
CA LEU A 419 5.51 -20.29 -25.38
C LEU A 419 6.43 -20.18 -26.61
N PRO A 420 5.97 -19.58 -27.71
CA PRO A 420 6.85 -19.20 -28.81
C PRO A 420 7.92 -18.22 -28.31
N ALA A 421 9.14 -18.37 -28.80
CA ALA A 421 10.21 -17.42 -28.49
C ALA A 421 9.84 -16.01 -28.99
N PHE A 422 10.20 -14.99 -28.22
CA PHE A 422 10.00 -13.60 -28.60
C PHE A 422 11.05 -12.70 -27.97
N THR A 423 11.27 -11.55 -28.60
CA THR A 423 12.01 -10.43 -28.04
C THR A 423 11.23 -9.17 -28.35
N GLU A 424 10.86 -8.45 -27.30
CA GLU A 424 10.14 -7.19 -27.35
C GLU A 424 11.03 -6.10 -26.75
N ARG A 425 11.20 -5.00 -27.47
CA ARG A 425 11.80 -3.77 -26.97
C ARG A 425 10.82 -2.65 -27.32
N PRO A 426 9.87 -2.31 -26.45
CA PRO A 426 8.89 -1.29 -26.75
C PRO A 426 9.61 0.01 -27.12
N GLN A 427 9.56 0.38 -28.40
CA GLN A 427 10.12 1.65 -28.84
C GLN A 427 9.20 2.77 -28.36
N GLY A 428 9.76 3.74 -27.64
CA GLY A 428 9.06 5.01 -27.47
C GLY A 428 8.93 5.64 -28.84
N GLN A 429 7.70 5.79 -29.35
CA GLN A 429 7.50 6.70 -30.48
C GLN A 429 7.94 8.08 -30.03
N ALA A 430 8.75 8.76 -30.85
CA ALA A 430 9.04 10.17 -30.67
C ALA A 430 7.74 10.94 -30.91
N VAL A 431 6.95 11.11 -29.85
CA VAL A 431 5.71 11.88 -29.86
C VAL A 431 6.07 13.29 -29.42
N LYS A 432 5.64 14.32 -30.15
CA LYS A 432 5.66 15.68 -29.60
C LYS A 432 4.62 15.75 -28.49
N SER A 433 5.02 16.16 -27.30
CA SER A 433 4.09 16.46 -26.21
C SER A 433 4.12 17.94 -25.94
N ASP A 434 2.96 18.58 -25.92
CA ASP A 434 2.77 19.92 -25.39
C ASP A 434 2.17 19.83 -23.97
N THR A 435 1.93 20.99 -23.37
CA THR A 435 1.37 21.10 -22.01
C THR A 435 -0.03 20.46 -21.90
N ASP A 436 -0.87 20.54 -22.93
CA ASP A 436 -2.22 19.97 -22.92
C ASP A 436 -2.20 18.44 -23.02
N ALA A 437 -1.30 17.89 -23.84
CA ALA A 437 -1.05 16.47 -23.92
C ALA A 437 -0.50 15.91 -22.60
N LEU A 438 0.40 16.64 -21.93
CA LEU A 438 0.92 16.26 -20.61
C LEU A 438 -0.19 16.32 -19.54
N ARG A 439 -1.03 17.36 -19.56
CA ARG A 439 -2.17 17.49 -18.64
C ARG A 439 -3.14 16.32 -18.81
N SER A 440 -3.45 15.97 -20.06
CA SER A 440 -4.33 14.83 -20.38
C SER A 440 -3.72 13.53 -19.92
N LEU A 441 -2.43 13.29 -20.19
CA LEU A 441 -1.70 12.11 -19.71
C LEU A 441 -1.76 11.97 -18.19
N CYS A 442 -1.57 13.06 -17.44
CA CYS A 442 -1.64 13.02 -15.98
C CYS A 442 -3.05 12.60 -15.51
N LYS A 443 -4.10 13.15 -16.12
CA LYS A 443 -5.49 12.82 -15.79
C LYS A 443 -5.84 11.37 -16.16
N ASP A 444 -5.46 10.93 -17.35
CA ASP A 444 -5.68 9.56 -17.83
C ASP A 444 -4.94 8.53 -16.95
N ALA A 445 -3.79 8.91 -16.38
CA ALA A 445 -3.05 8.10 -15.43
C ALA A 445 -3.64 8.11 -14.00
N GLY A 446 -4.62 8.97 -13.71
CA GLY A 446 -5.36 8.99 -12.45
C GLY A 446 -5.15 10.20 -11.53
N ALA A 447 -4.47 11.26 -12.00
CA ALA A 447 -4.35 12.52 -11.25
C ALA A 447 -5.67 13.29 -11.25
N ASP A 448 -6.11 13.73 -10.08
CA ASP A 448 -7.30 14.59 -9.94
C ASP A 448 -6.96 16.06 -10.22
N LEU A 449 -5.71 16.46 -9.94
CA LEU A 449 -5.21 17.82 -10.07
C LEU A 449 -3.90 17.82 -10.84
N VAL A 450 -3.75 18.77 -11.76
CA VAL A 450 -2.54 18.95 -12.57
C VAL A 450 -2.35 20.43 -12.78
N GLY A 451 -1.15 20.93 -12.49
CA GLY A 451 -0.83 22.35 -12.65
C GLY A 451 0.63 22.56 -13.00
N PHE A 452 0.95 23.71 -13.60
CA PHE A 452 2.28 24.01 -14.11
C PHE A 452 2.80 25.34 -13.58
N PHE A 453 4.11 25.44 -13.34
CA PHE A 453 4.78 26.73 -13.17
C PHE A 453 6.20 26.73 -13.73
N ASN A 454 6.64 27.91 -14.18
CA ASN A 454 7.99 28.14 -14.67
C ASN A 454 8.91 28.74 -13.59
N LEU A 455 10.21 28.76 -13.89
CA LEU A 455 11.23 29.27 -12.97
C LEU A 455 11.21 30.78 -12.76
N ARG A 456 10.61 31.55 -13.67
CA ARG A 456 10.38 32.99 -13.43
C ARG A 456 9.47 33.18 -12.22
N ARG A 457 8.37 32.42 -12.15
CA ARG A 457 7.46 32.43 -11.00
C ARG A 457 8.15 31.92 -9.72
N PHE A 458 8.91 30.83 -9.81
CA PHE A 458 9.62 30.31 -8.64
C PHE A 458 10.65 31.31 -8.09
N SER A 459 11.34 32.05 -8.97
CA SER A 459 12.30 33.08 -8.56
C SER A 459 11.61 34.22 -7.83
N ALA A 460 10.50 34.73 -8.37
CA ALA A 460 9.68 35.74 -7.70
C ALA A 460 9.14 35.25 -6.35
N PHE A 461 8.73 33.98 -6.25
CA PHE A 461 8.36 33.34 -5.00
C PHE A 461 9.50 33.35 -3.97
N ARG A 462 10.72 32.99 -4.39
CA ARG A 462 11.88 32.94 -3.49
C ARG A 462 12.22 34.34 -2.93
N GLU A 463 12.14 35.37 -3.77
CA GLU A 463 12.30 36.76 -3.33
C GLU A 463 11.22 37.18 -2.33
N ALA A 464 9.95 36.84 -2.62
CA ALA A 464 8.83 37.09 -1.73
C ALA A 464 8.96 36.35 -0.39
N TRP A 465 9.46 35.11 -0.41
CA TRP A 465 9.73 34.33 0.81
C TRP A 465 10.75 35.04 1.69
N THR A 466 11.88 35.44 1.12
CA THR A 466 12.92 36.17 1.84
C THR A 466 12.40 37.50 2.39
N ALA A 467 11.59 38.24 1.61
CA ALA A 467 11.03 39.51 2.02
C ALA A 467 9.94 39.38 3.12
N SER A 468 9.20 38.28 3.15
CA SER A 468 8.10 38.06 4.12
C SER A 468 8.57 37.92 5.57
N GLY A 469 9.87 37.68 5.80
CA GLY A 469 10.40 37.35 7.13
C GLY A 469 9.99 35.96 7.62
N ALA A 470 9.45 35.11 6.74
CA ALA A 470 9.17 33.70 7.04
C ALA A 470 10.45 33.00 7.49
N ARG A 471 10.39 32.39 8.68
CA ARG A 471 11.53 31.67 9.26
C ARG A 471 11.60 30.28 8.66
N LEU A 472 12.82 29.82 8.39
CA LEU A 472 13.06 28.42 8.08
C LEU A 472 12.87 27.59 9.36
N PRO A 473 12.44 26.32 9.23
CA PRO A 473 12.47 25.40 10.36
C PRO A 473 13.90 25.29 10.89
N GLU A 474 14.14 25.79 12.10
CA GLU A 474 15.40 25.63 12.81
C GLU A 474 15.27 24.46 13.80
N GLY A 475 16.36 23.71 13.97
CA GLY A 475 16.42 22.71 15.01
C GLY A 475 17.16 21.45 14.59
N CYS A 476 17.48 20.68 15.59
CA CYS A 476 18.00 19.34 15.44
C CYS A 476 16.82 18.35 15.30
N ARG A 477 17.00 17.28 14.52
CA ARG A 477 16.01 16.19 14.39
C ARG A 477 16.42 14.97 15.20
N VAL A 478 15.40 14.23 15.64
CA VAL A 478 15.56 13.00 16.41
C VAL A 478 15.02 11.86 15.55
N GLU A 479 15.88 10.88 15.26
CA GLU A 479 15.56 9.68 14.48
C GLU A 479 15.66 8.43 15.36
N ASP A 480 14.96 7.37 14.97
CA ASP A 480 15.08 6.05 15.58
C ASP A 480 16.13 5.23 14.80
N ALA A 481 17.27 4.95 15.44
CA ALA A 481 18.28 4.03 14.92
C ALA A 481 18.06 2.58 15.37
N GLY A 482 16.99 2.32 16.12
CA GLY A 482 16.70 1.01 16.68
C GLY A 482 16.10 0.05 15.65
N ASP A 483 16.06 -1.23 16.01
CA ASP A 483 15.39 -2.24 15.19
C ASP A 483 13.89 -1.95 15.07
N VAL A 484 13.31 -2.38 13.96
CA VAL A 484 11.89 -2.21 13.62
C VAL A 484 10.97 -2.60 14.78
N PHE A 485 11.20 -3.79 15.36
CA PHE A 485 10.60 -4.22 16.62
C PHE A 485 11.65 -4.13 17.71
N GLY A 486 11.45 -3.30 18.73
CA GLY A 486 12.43 -3.12 19.79
C GLY A 486 12.30 -1.77 20.50
N ALA A 487 13.29 -1.47 21.33
CA ALA A 487 13.39 -0.17 21.98
C ALA A 487 13.61 0.95 20.94
N TRP A 488 13.16 2.16 21.28
CA TRP A 488 13.51 3.36 20.53
C TRP A 488 14.97 3.68 20.81
N VAL A 489 15.80 3.87 19.77
CA VAL A 489 17.22 4.25 19.93
C VAL A 489 17.41 5.66 19.40
N PRO A 490 17.35 6.68 20.28
CA PRO A 490 17.45 8.07 19.87
C PRO A 490 18.78 8.40 19.26
N VAL A 491 18.77 8.90 18.02
CA VAL A 491 19.95 9.52 17.43
C VAL A 491 19.65 10.93 16.96
N ARG A 492 20.67 11.77 17.14
CA ARG A 492 20.65 13.17 16.76
C ARG A 492 21.01 13.31 15.30
N GLU A 493 20.12 13.87 14.49
CA GLU A 493 20.43 14.29 13.12
C GLU A 493 20.57 15.81 13.04
N LYS A 494 21.76 16.29 12.63
CA LYS A 494 21.96 17.71 12.31
C LYS A 494 21.42 17.96 10.91
N ARG A 495 20.30 18.68 10.81
CA ARG A 495 19.73 19.14 9.54
C ARG A 495 19.86 20.66 9.43
N THR A 496 20.53 21.14 8.39
CA THR A 496 20.43 22.55 7.98
C THR A 496 19.31 22.63 6.95
N VAL A 497 18.16 23.18 7.34
CA VAL A 497 17.04 23.38 6.40
C VAL A 497 17.32 24.64 5.58
N ARG A 498 17.26 24.52 4.26
CA ARG A 498 17.24 25.65 3.32
C ARG A 498 16.04 25.52 2.41
N LEU A 499 15.56 26.65 1.89
CA LEU A 499 14.54 26.64 0.84
C LEU A 499 15.16 26.07 -0.45
N GLN A 500 14.80 24.82 -0.76
CA GLN A 500 15.20 24.15 -2.00
C GLN A 500 14.33 24.62 -3.18
N GLY A 501 14.82 24.42 -4.40
CA GLY A 501 14.08 24.74 -5.62
C GLY A 501 14.25 23.69 -6.72
N PRO A 502 13.62 23.90 -7.88
CA PRO A 502 13.62 22.95 -8.99
C PRO A 502 15.01 22.51 -9.45
N ASP A 503 15.99 23.42 -9.41
CA ASP A 503 17.38 23.15 -9.80
C ASP A 503 18.13 22.22 -8.83
N ASP A 504 17.71 22.18 -7.55
CA ASP A 504 18.24 21.23 -6.55
C ASP A 504 17.76 19.79 -6.82
N VAL A 505 16.63 19.63 -7.54
CA VAL A 505 16.05 18.33 -7.90
C VAL A 505 16.53 17.88 -9.28
N LEU A 506 16.51 18.79 -10.26
CA LEU A 506 17.03 18.56 -11.60
C LEU A 506 17.83 19.78 -12.07
N PRO A 507 19.17 19.69 -12.11
CA PRO A 507 20.00 20.77 -12.62
C PRO A 507 19.66 21.16 -14.06
N GLY A 508 19.42 22.45 -14.29
CA GLY A 508 18.96 22.99 -15.56
C GLY A 508 17.45 22.82 -15.81
N SER A 509 16.66 22.56 -14.76
CA SER A 509 15.20 22.62 -14.84
C SER A 509 14.73 23.97 -15.39
N LYS A 510 13.59 23.99 -16.07
CA LYS A 510 12.94 25.18 -16.66
C LYS A 510 11.50 25.36 -16.20
N SER A 511 10.85 24.28 -15.79
CA SER A 511 9.49 24.28 -15.27
C SER A 511 9.22 23.10 -14.35
N VAL A 512 8.08 23.15 -13.66
CA VAL A 512 7.60 22.13 -12.74
C VAL A 512 6.17 21.76 -13.07
N ILE A 513 5.89 20.46 -13.11
CA ILE A 513 4.54 19.89 -13.13
C ILE A 513 4.19 19.50 -11.70
N VAL A 514 3.03 19.91 -11.21
CA VAL A 514 2.51 19.48 -9.91
C VAL A 514 1.26 18.65 -10.16
N ILE A 515 1.27 17.42 -9.65
CA ILE A 515 0.13 16.49 -9.74
C ILE A 515 -0.41 16.21 -8.35
N GLY A 516 -1.73 16.09 -8.23
CA GLY A 516 -2.41 15.79 -6.98
C GLY A 516 -3.44 14.68 -7.12
N VAL A 517 -3.57 13.89 -6.06
CA VAL A 517 -4.55 12.79 -5.95
C VAL A 517 -5.29 12.92 -4.62
N LYS A 518 -6.61 12.77 -4.68
CA LYS A 518 -7.56 12.86 -3.57
C LYS A 518 -7.49 11.59 -2.70
N LEU A 519 -7.57 11.76 -1.38
CA LEU A 519 -7.87 10.67 -0.44
C LEU A 519 -9.37 10.36 -0.46
N PRO A 520 -9.79 9.10 -0.25
CA PRO A 520 -11.18 8.81 0.08
C PRO A 520 -11.64 9.60 1.31
N ASP A 521 -12.78 10.26 1.18
CA ASP A 521 -13.41 11.05 2.24
C ASP A 521 -13.66 10.20 3.48
N ALA A 522 -14.17 8.98 3.29
CA ALA A 522 -14.45 8.06 4.38
C ALA A 522 -13.20 7.75 5.22
N SER A 523 -12.01 7.65 4.59
CA SER A 523 -10.76 7.41 5.31
C SER A 523 -10.38 8.57 6.23
N VAL A 524 -10.79 9.80 5.91
CA VAL A 524 -10.55 10.99 6.74
C VAL A 524 -11.66 11.14 7.77
N ASP A 525 -12.92 11.01 7.35
CA ASP A 525 -14.10 11.25 8.19
C ASP A 525 -14.24 10.29 9.35
N THR A 526 -13.90 9.01 9.15
CA THR A 526 -14.06 7.98 10.18
C THR A 526 -12.84 7.82 11.06
N ALA A 527 -11.72 8.48 10.71
CA ALA A 527 -10.49 8.41 11.49
C ALA A 527 -10.75 8.89 12.92
N LYS A 528 -10.41 8.05 13.91
CA LYS A 528 -10.59 8.35 15.35
C LYS A 528 -12.06 8.54 15.78
N VAL A 529 -13.03 8.20 14.93
CA VAL A 529 -14.47 8.37 15.24
C VAL A 529 -15.04 7.09 15.85
N THR A 530 -15.91 7.26 16.85
CA THR A 530 -16.63 6.16 17.51
C THR A 530 -17.61 5.49 16.53
N PRO A 531 -17.78 4.16 16.58
CA PRO A 531 -17.28 3.27 17.63
C PRO A 531 -15.96 2.55 17.33
N ALA A 532 -15.46 2.50 16.09
CA ALA A 532 -14.18 1.80 15.82
C ALA A 532 -12.96 2.57 16.37
N GLU A 533 -13.00 3.89 16.28
CA GLU A 533 -11.91 4.81 16.64
C GLU A 533 -10.57 4.41 15.99
N THR A 534 -10.63 3.94 14.74
CA THR A 534 -9.47 3.45 13.98
C THR A 534 -8.72 4.59 13.32
N VAL A 535 -7.40 4.46 13.22
CA VAL A 535 -6.51 5.40 12.52
C VAL A 535 -5.98 4.77 11.22
N GLY A 536 -5.92 3.44 11.19
CA GLY A 536 -5.44 2.62 10.08
C GLY A 536 -5.91 3.06 8.69
N PRO A 537 -7.22 3.19 8.40
CA PRO A 537 -7.69 3.55 7.07
C PRO A 537 -7.22 4.92 6.56
N TYR A 538 -7.01 5.88 7.46
CA TYR A 538 -6.42 7.19 7.13
C TYR A 538 -4.95 7.05 6.74
N VAL A 539 -4.16 6.34 7.56
CA VAL A 539 -2.73 6.15 7.30
C VAL A 539 -2.53 5.36 6.01
N PHE A 540 -3.37 4.34 5.80
CA PHE A 540 -3.42 3.57 4.57
C PHE A 540 -3.63 4.46 3.35
N ALA A 541 -4.75 5.17 3.28
CA ALA A 541 -5.03 6.06 2.17
C ALA A 541 -3.92 7.10 1.97
N SER A 542 -3.29 7.56 3.06
CA SER A 542 -2.21 8.55 3.01
C SER A 542 -0.95 8.02 2.35
N TYR A 543 -0.52 6.77 2.59
CA TYR A 543 0.65 6.21 1.89
C TYR A 543 0.29 5.72 0.49
N GLU A 544 -0.92 5.21 0.29
CA GLU A 544 -1.35 4.67 -1.00
C GLU A 544 -1.47 5.78 -2.06
N VAL A 545 -1.96 6.96 -1.67
CA VAL A 545 -1.96 8.14 -2.53
C VAL A 545 -0.55 8.50 -3.01
N LEU A 546 0.47 8.42 -2.15
CA LEU A 546 1.85 8.73 -2.55
C LEU A 546 2.35 7.72 -3.58
N LEU A 547 2.07 6.43 -3.38
CA LEU A 547 2.41 5.39 -4.34
C LEU A 547 1.73 5.61 -5.70
N HIS A 548 0.46 6.00 -5.73
CA HIS A 548 -0.22 6.34 -6.99
C HIS A 548 0.36 7.60 -7.65
N LEU A 549 0.69 8.63 -6.87
CA LEU A 549 1.35 9.83 -7.38
C LEU A 549 2.72 9.51 -8.00
N GLU A 550 3.50 8.62 -7.39
CA GLU A 550 4.77 8.15 -7.95
C GLU A 550 4.56 7.40 -9.28
N ASP A 551 3.53 6.56 -9.38
CA ASP A 551 3.21 5.83 -10.62
C ASP A 551 2.80 6.76 -11.76
N ILE A 552 1.99 7.78 -11.46
CA ILE A 552 1.61 8.84 -12.41
C ILE A 552 2.85 9.62 -12.82
N ALA A 553 3.66 10.07 -11.86
CA ALA A 553 4.89 10.82 -12.13
C ALA A 553 5.85 10.02 -13.01
N TYR A 554 5.98 8.70 -12.78
CA TYR A 554 6.80 7.83 -13.62
C TYR A 554 6.30 7.78 -15.06
N ALA A 555 4.99 7.65 -15.29
CA ALA A 555 4.42 7.67 -16.64
C ALA A 555 4.70 9.01 -17.36
N VAL A 556 4.58 10.13 -16.64
CA VAL A 556 4.87 11.48 -17.14
C VAL A 556 6.36 11.65 -17.46
N ILE A 557 7.25 11.24 -16.55
CA ILE A 557 8.71 11.28 -16.77
C ILE A 557 9.09 10.44 -17.98
N ARG A 558 8.51 9.25 -18.17
CA ARG A 558 8.74 8.44 -19.37
C ARG A 558 8.30 9.15 -20.63
N ARG A 559 7.15 9.83 -20.61
CA ARG A 559 6.69 10.64 -21.76
C ARG A 559 7.67 11.77 -22.06
N LEU A 560 8.10 12.52 -21.05
CA LEU A 560 9.08 13.60 -21.21
C LEU A 560 10.41 13.10 -21.78
N ASN A 561 10.93 11.99 -21.25
CA ASN A 561 12.15 11.35 -21.75
C ASN A 561 12.00 10.90 -23.22
N ALA A 562 10.85 10.37 -23.61
CA ALA A 562 10.56 10.00 -25.00
C ALA A 562 10.47 11.22 -25.94
N CYS A 563 10.17 12.40 -25.40
CA CYS A 563 10.21 13.68 -26.12
C CYS A 563 11.60 14.33 -26.13
N GLY A 564 12.61 13.74 -25.47
CA GLY A 564 13.96 14.27 -25.37
C GLY A 564 14.19 15.26 -24.22
N TYR A 565 13.24 15.39 -23.29
CA TYR A 565 13.38 16.20 -22.07
C TYR A 565 13.82 15.35 -20.89
N ARG A 566 14.55 15.94 -19.96
CA ARG A 566 14.87 15.32 -18.66
C ARG A 566 13.81 15.69 -17.65
N ALA A 567 13.52 14.76 -16.74
CA ALA A 567 12.58 14.99 -15.66
C ALA A 567 12.92 14.18 -14.41
N ALA A 568 12.64 14.74 -13.23
CA ALA A 568 12.80 14.08 -11.95
C ALA A 568 11.63 14.46 -11.01
N LEU A 569 11.13 13.47 -10.26
CA LEU A 569 10.08 13.69 -9.26
C LEU A 569 10.68 14.01 -7.90
N THR A 570 9.93 14.75 -7.08
CA THR A 570 10.20 14.93 -5.65
C THR A 570 8.92 14.99 -4.82
N CYS A 571 8.98 14.39 -3.63
CA CYS A 571 7.91 14.47 -2.63
C CYS A 571 7.92 15.79 -1.83
N ASP A 572 8.99 16.57 -1.86
CA ASP A 572 9.09 17.88 -1.21
C ASP A 572 10.07 18.81 -1.92
N LEU A 573 9.59 19.51 -2.95
CA LEU A 573 10.41 20.42 -3.78
C LEU A 573 11.11 21.52 -2.99
N THR A 574 10.50 21.97 -1.88
CA THR A 574 11.00 23.10 -1.10
C THR A 574 11.92 22.69 0.04
N GLY A 575 11.96 21.40 0.39
CA GLY A 575 12.69 20.87 1.53
C GLY A 575 12.15 21.29 2.90
N LEU A 576 11.02 22.00 2.95
CA LEU A 576 10.45 22.59 4.16
C LEU A 576 9.55 21.63 4.93
N ALA A 577 9.09 20.54 4.31
CA ALA A 577 8.20 19.61 4.97
C ALA A 577 8.95 18.74 5.99
N SER A 578 8.15 18.08 6.83
CA SER A 578 8.61 17.01 7.71
C SER A 578 7.85 15.74 7.39
N THR A 579 8.00 14.74 8.24
CA THR A 579 7.36 13.45 8.09
C THR A 579 6.41 13.15 9.24
N VAL A 580 5.54 12.17 9.02
CA VAL A 580 4.67 11.57 10.04
C VAL A 580 5.05 10.10 10.22
N ALA A 581 4.95 9.61 11.46
CA ALA A 581 5.15 8.19 11.72
C ALA A 581 4.03 7.35 11.11
N SER A 582 4.39 6.21 10.54
CA SER A 582 3.46 5.31 9.87
C SER A 582 3.99 3.87 9.90
N PRO A 583 3.10 2.86 9.80
CA PRO A 583 3.49 1.46 9.68
C PRO A 583 4.34 1.14 8.44
N ARG A 584 4.37 2.03 7.44
CA ARG A 584 5.18 1.90 6.21
C ARG A 584 6.45 2.75 6.24
N GLY A 585 6.89 3.15 7.44
CA GLY A 585 8.02 4.07 7.63
C GLY A 585 7.58 5.54 7.57
N PRO A 586 8.51 6.49 7.75
CA PRO A 586 8.19 7.92 7.74
C PRO A 586 7.58 8.35 6.40
N LEU A 587 6.36 8.89 6.43
CA LEU A 587 5.73 9.47 5.25
C LEU A 587 5.98 10.97 5.26
N PRO A 588 6.16 11.65 4.11
CA PRO A 588 6.00 13.11 4.05
C PRO A 588 4.70 13.52 4.78
N ASN A 589 4.63 14.68 5.41
CA ASN A 589 3.39 15.14 6.04
C ASN A 589 2.44 15.75 4.99
N MET A 590 1.22 16.14 5.40
CA MET A 590 0.23 16.73 4.48
C MET A 590 0.59 18.15 4.00
N ARG A 591 1.72 18.73 4.44
CA ARG A 591 2.27 20.02 3.93
C ARG A 591 3.30 19.83 2.82
N ALA A 592 3.74 18.59 2.58
CA ALA A 592 4.66 18.29 1.50
C ALA A 592 4.10 18.80 0.16
N ASN A 593 4.92 19.55 -0.58
CA ASN A 593 4.55 20.23 -1.81
C ASN A 593 3.38 21.25 -1.72
N ALA A 594 3.08 21.80 -0.53
CA ALA A 594 2.03 22.83 -0.38
C ALA A 594 2.31 24.09 -1.22
N LEU A 595 3.54 24.61 -1.13
CA LEU A 595 3.98 25.79 -1.88
C LEU A 595 4.03 25.51 -3.41
N PRO A 596 4.63 24.41 -3.89
CA PRO A 596 4.52 24.00 -5.29
C PRO A 596 3.07 23.95 -5.80
N ALA A 597 2.14 23.35 -5.05
CA ALA A 597 0.74 23.31 -5.44
C ALA A 597 0.11 24.71 -5.55
N ALA A 598 0.47 25.64 -4.66
CA ALA A 598 0.05 27.03 -4.77
C ALA A 598 0.65 27.75 -5.98
N LEU A 599 1.96 27.56 -6.24
CA LEU A 599 2.63 28.14 -7.40
C LEU A 599 2.12 27.60 -8.73
N ALA A 600 1.63 26.36 -8.73
CA ALA A 600 0.97 25.71 -9.86
C ALA A 600 -0.50 26.12 -10.06
N GLY A 601 -1.04 27.02 -9.22
CA GLY A 601 -2.43 27.44 -9.32
C GLY A 601 -3.46 26.37 -8.90
N LEU A 602 -3.04 25.38 -8.11
CA LEU A 602 -3.91 24.28 -7.67
C LEU A 602 -4.51 24.50 -6.28
N ALA A 603 -3.79 25.20 -5.42
CA ALA A 603 -4.17 25.34 -4.01
C ALA A 603 -3.88 26.74 -3.45
N VAL A 604 -4.53 27.05 -2.35
CA VAL A 604 -4.14 28.13 -1.43
C VAL A 604 -3.61 27.51 -0.13
N ILE A 605 -2.92 28.28 0.71
CA ILE A 605 -2.35 27.77 1.96
C ILE A 605 -3.28 28.06 3.13
N GLY A 606 -3.76 27.01 3.82
CA GLY A 606 -4.61 27.15 5.01
C GLY A 606 -3.84 27.53 6.27
N ARG A 607 -4.54 27.92 7.34
CA ARG A 607 -3.91 28.23 8.65
C ARG A 607 -3.08 27.07 9.21
N HIS A 608 -3.44 25.82 8.89
CA HIS A 608 -2.68 24.63 9.27
C HIS A 608 -1.40 24.41 8.44
N GLY A 609 -1.19 25.21 7.39
CA GLY A 609 -0.02 25.14 6.48
C GLY A 609 -0.13 24.10 5.36
N CYS A 610 -1.25 23.36 5.26
CA CYS A 610 -1.47 22.38 4.20
C CYS A 610 -2.13 23.05 2.98
N PRO A 611 -1.93 22.51 1.76
CA PRO A 611 -2.55 23.03 0.56
C PRO A 611 -4.06 22.76 0.57
N MET A 612 -4.85 23.79 0.28
CA MET A 612 -6.30 23.73 0.16
C MET A 612 -6.72 23.94 -1.30
N THR A 613 -7.35 22.94 -1.89
CA THR A 613 -7.88 23.01 -3.26
C THR A 613 -9.37 23.38 -3.23
N PRO A 614 -9.87 24.09 -4.25
CA PRO A 614 -11.31 24.35 -4.36
C PRO A 614 -12.16 23.09 -4.37
N GLN A 615 -11.68 21.99 -4.96
CA GLN A 615 -12.44 20.76 -5.16
C GLN A 615 -12.48 19.86 -3.92
N PHE A 616 -11.36 19.75 -3.20
CA PHE A 616 -11.19 18.71 -2.18
C PHE A 616 -10.80 19.25 -0.80
N GLY A 617 -10.70 20.57 -0.64
CA GLY A 617 -10.19 21.17 0.58
C GLY A 617 -8.77 20.69 0.85
N VAL A 618 -8.55 19.96 1.94
CA VAL A 618 -7.22 19.42 2.35
C VAL A 618 -7.05 17.92 2.08
N ARG A 619 -8.00 17.28 1.40
CA ARG A 619 -8.09 15.83 1.25
C ARG A 619 -7.34 15.32 0.03
N GLN A 620 -6.13 15.81 -0.19
CA GLN A 620 -5.29 15.44 -1.32
C GLN A 620 -3.82 15.55 -0.95
N ARG A 621 -2.97 14.84 -1.69
CA ARG A 621 -1.51 14.98 -1.61
C ARG A 621 -0.94 15.34 -2.97
N PHE A 622 0.30 15.82 -2.99
CA PHE A 622 0.96 16.30 -4.20
C PHE A 622 2.38 15.75 -4.37
N ILE A 623 2.75 15.49 -5.62
CA ILE A 623 4.14 15.30 -6.07
C ILE A 623 4.47 16.39 -7.10
N ALA A 624 5.73 16.86 -7.08
CA ALA A 624 6.27 17.76 -8.07
C ALA A 624 7.22 17.03 -9.02
N ILE A 625 7.23 17.41 -10.29
CA ILE A 625 8.12 16.89 -11.34
C ILE A 625 8.86 18.08 -11.94
N ALA A 626 10.16 18.20 -11.65
CA ALA A 626 11.04 19.18 -12.27
C ALA A 626 11.46 18.68 -13.65
N THR A 627 11.39 19.53 -14.67
CA THR A 627 11.79 19.19 -16.05
C THR A 627 12.53 20.35 -16.73
N ASP A 628 13.36 20.04 -17.72
CA ASP A 628 13.99 21.03 -18.61
C ASP A 628 13.14 21.43 -19.82
N MET A 629 11.91 20.90 -19.92
CA MET A 629 10.89 21.41 -20.84
C MET A 629 10.43 22.81 -20.44
N GLU A 630 10.28 23.72 -21.40
CA GLU A 630 9.68 25.03 -21.15
C GLU A 630 8.16 24.94 -21.17
N MET A 631 7.51 25.48 -20.14
CA MET A 631 6.06 25.53 -20.01
C MET A 631 5.64 26.88 -19.41
N GLU A 632 4.46 27.34 -19.78
CA GLU A 632 3.87 28.53 -19.15
C GLU A 632 3.24 28.17 -17.80
N SER A 633 3.19 29.15 -16.91
CA SER A 633 2.62 28.95 -15.58
C SER A 633 1.10 29.10 -15.60
N ASP A 634 0.40 28.21 -14.90
CA ASP A 634 -1.06 28.28 -14.77
C ASP A 634 -1.49 29.52 -13.93
N PRO A 635 -2.73 30.02 -14.07
CA PRO A 635 -3.21 31.12 -13.25
C PRO A 635 -3.20 30.80 -11.75
N LEU A 636 -2.75 31.75 -10.93
CA LEU A 636 -2.75 31.63 -9.46
C LEU A 636 -4.17 31.73 -8.89
N LEU A 637 -4.50 30.89 -7.91
CA LEU A 637 -5.80 30.93 -7.22
C LEU A 637 -5.89 32.12 -6.26
N ARG A 638 -7.05 32.77 -6.26
CA ARG A 638 -7.38 33.87 -5.34
C ARG A 638 -8.54 33.46 -4.45
N ALA A 639 -8.22 32.84 -3.32
CA ALA A 639 -9.20 32.47 -2.31
C ALA A 639 -8.57 32.55 -0.91
N ASP A 640 -9.38 32.89 0.10
CA ASP A 640 -9.01 32.70 1.51
C ASP A 640 -10.14 31.98 2.24
N PRO A 641 -10.24 30.64 2.10
CA PRO A 641 -11.25 29.83 2.81
C PRO A 641 -11.12 29.94 4.34
N CYS A 642 -9.99 30.43 4.85
CA CYS A 642 -9.74 30.63 6.26
C CYS A 642 -10.22 31.99 6.79
N ALA A 643 -10.66 32.92 5.94
CA ALA A 643 -11.06 34.27 6.35
C ALA A 643 -12.23 34.26 7.33
N THR A 644 -13.24 33.42 7.09
CA THR A 644 -14.45 33.26 7.93
C THR A 644 -14.40 32.02 8.83
N CYS A 645 -13.27 31.30 8.85
CA CYS A 645 -13.12 30.06 9.60
C CYS A 645 -12.92 30.33 11.10
N ASP A 646 -13.53 29.46 11.93
CA ASP A 646 -13.43 29.46 13.40
C ASP A 646 -12.05 29.04 13.93
N GLY A 647 -11.14 28.62 13.05
CA GLY A 647 -9.78 28.22 13.43
C GLY A 647 -9.71 26.86 14.12
N ARG A 648 -10.68 25.95 13.92
CA ARG A 648 -10.69 24.61 14.54
C ARG A 648 -9.38 23.85 14.45
N CYS A 649 -8.67 23.91 13.33
CA CYS A 649 -7.36 23.25 13.19
C CYS A 649 -6.31 23.75 14.20
N VAL A 650 -6.35 25.03 14.57
CA VAL A 650 -5.48 25.61 15.60
C VAL A 650 -5.95 25.16 16.99
N ALA A 651 -7.26 25.20 17.25
CA ALA A 651 -7.85 24.84 18.55
C ALA A 651 -7.60 23.39 18.96
N VAL A 652 -7.60 22.45 18.01
CA VAL A 652 -7.38 21.02 18.25
C VAL A 652 -5.91 20.60 18.19
N CYS A 653 -5.00 21.50 17.80
CA CYS A 653 -3.58 21.17 17.69
C CYS A 653 -3.01 20.79 19.06
N PRO A 654 -2.56 19.54 19.28
CA PRO A 654 -2.18 19.05 20.61
C PRO A 654 -1.00 19.79 21.23
N THR A 655 -0.13 20.35 20.38
CA THR A 655 1.15 20.96 20.79
C THR A 655 1.18 22.47 20.57
N GLY A 656 0.06 23.06 20.13
CA GLY A 656 0.00 24.49 19.82
C GLY A 656 0.87 24.91 18.62
N ALA A 657 1.34 23.96 17.80
CA ALA A 657 2.29 24.21 16.71
C ALA A 657 1.77 25.21 15.64
N LEU A 658 0.45 25.42 15.60
CA LEU A 658 -0.25 26.28 14.64
C LEU A 658 -0.61 27.67 15.20
N ALA A 659 -0.15 28.02 16.40
CA ALA A 659 -0.54 29.27 17.07
C ALA A 659 0.18 30.53 16.53
N HIS A 660 1.27 30.36 15.78
CA HIS A 660 2.07 31.49 15.30
C HIS A 660 1.40 32.22 14.12
N PRO A 661 1.53 33.57 14.05
CA PRO A 661 1.06 34.32 12.91
C PRO A 661 1.82 33.94 11.65
N GLN A 662 1.10 33.78 10.55
CA GLN A 662 1.66 33.44 9.25
C GLN A 662 1.89 34.73 8.44
N PRO A 663 3.13 35.05 8.06
CA PRO A 663 3.39 36.25 7.28
C PRO A 663 2.75 36.13 5.89
N GLU A 664 2.39 37.28 5.34
CA GLU A 664 1.89 37.36 3.98
C GLU A 664 3.05 37.19 2.99
N LEU A 665 2.83 36.35 1.98
CA LEU A 665 3.74 36.08 0.89
C LEU A 665 3.06 36.53 -0.41
N ARG A 666 3.58 37.56 -1.06
CA ARG A 666 3.03 38.06 -2.33
C ARG A 666 3.82 37.51 -3.52
N VAL A 667 3.16 36.71 -4.35
CA VAL A 667 3.71 36.22 -5.61
C VAL A 667 2.87 36.78 -6.74
N GLU A 668 3.52 37.49 -7.68
CA GLU A 668 2.84 38.28 -8.71
C GLU A 668 1.84 39.28 -8.09
N LYS A 669 0.53 39.12 -8.35
CA LYS A 669 -0.54 39.95 -7.79
C LYS A 669 -1.42 39.20 -6.77
N VAL A 670 -0.95 38.06 -6.28
CA VAL A 670 -1.70 37.19 -5.36
C VAL A 670 -0.98 37.10 -4.02
N ALA A 671 -1.74 37.28 -2.94
CA ALA A 671 -1.26 37.14 -1.58
C ALA A 671 -1.57 35.74 -1.05
N TYR A 672 -0.56 35.08 -0.50
CA TYR A 672 -0.65 33.79 0.17
C TYR A 672 -0.24 33.94 1.64
N ARG A 673 -0.64 32.95 2.45
CA ARG A 673 -0.09 32.76 3.79
C ARG A 673 1.17 31.92 3.66
N ALA A 674 2.28 32.36 4.23
CA ALA A 674 3.44 31.48 4.36
C ALA A 674 3.09 30.35 5.35
N PRO A 675 3.34 29.06 5.02
CA PRO A 675 3.05 27.92 5.90
C PRO A 675 4.05 27.82 7.07
N VAL A 676 4.17 28.89 7.85
CA VAL A 676 5.02 28.92 9.04
C VAL A 676 4.32 28.12 10.14
N VAL A 677 4.96 27.03 10.54
CA VAL A 677 4.54 26.12 11.60
C VAL A 677 5.72 25.91 12.52
N ASP A 678 5.45 25.82 13.81
CA ASP A 678 6.44 25.39 14.79
C ASP A 678 6.76 23.90 14.57
N GLN A 679 7.82 23.66 13.82
CA GLN A 679 8.16 22.33 13.33
C GLN A 679 8.52 21.37 14.47
N TYR A 680 9.22 21.85 15.50
CA TYR A 680 9.56 21.03 16.66
C TYR A 680 8.29 20.55 17.38
N ALA A 681 7.34 21.46 17.64
CA ALA A 681 6.08 21.11 18.27
C ALA A 681 5.21 20.20 17.39
N CYS A 682 5.23 20.37 16.07
CA CYS A 682 4.52 19.49 15.16
C CYS A 682 5.15 18.09 15.10
N ASP A 683 6.48 18.01 15.03
CA ASP A 683 7.22 16.74 14.99
C ASP A 683 7.07 15.95 16.29
N TRP A 684 6.99 16.62 17.44
CA TRP A 684 6.66 16.00 18.73
C TRP A 684 5.42 15.11 18.64
N ALA A 685 4.35 15.65 18.05
CA ALA A 685 3.08 14.94 17.93
C ALA A 685 3.08 13.93 16.77
N ALA A 686 3.47 14.37 15.57
CA ALA A 686 3.21 13.62 14.34
C ALA A 686 4.37 12.73 13.88
N ARG A 687 5.63 13.15 14.11
CA ARG A 687 6.82 12.38 13.73
C ARG A 687 7.25 11.43 14.83
N LEU A 688 7.31 11.92 16.06
CA LEU A 688 7.77 11.17 17.22
C LEU A 688 6.64 10.42 17.94
N GLY A 689 5.38 10.75 17.65
CA GLY A 689 4.23 10.08 18.24
C GLY A 689 4.07 10.34 19.75
N LEU A 690 4.59 11.45 20.27
CA LEU A 690 4.56 11.80 21.69
C LEU A 690 3.25 12.50 22.13
N SER A 691 2.23 12.45 21.28
CA SER A 691 0.87 12.83 21.63
C SER A 691 -0.10 11.70 21.29
N GLY A 692 -0.67 11.08 22.32
CA GLY A 692 -1.56 9.93 22.20
C GLY A 692 -2.80 10.24 21.35
N ARG A 693 -3.31 11.48 21.40
CA ARG A 693 -4.52 11.90 20.67
C ARG A 693 -4.34 12.02 19.14
N GLU A 694 -3.10 12.06 18.65
CA GLU A 694 -2.83 12.02 17.20
C GLU A 694 -2.98 10.61 16.63
N GLY A 695 -3.02 9.57 17.47
CA GLY A 695 -3.13 8.20 17.00
C GLY A 695 -2.67 7.10 17.96
N PRO A 696 -1.55 7.26 18.68
CA PRO A 696 -1.00 6.18 19.51
C PRO A 696 -1.96 5.64 20.58
N SER A 697 -2.76 6.51 21.20
CA SER A 697 -3.76 6.10 22.19
C SER A 697 -4.82 5.16 21.60
N TYR A 698 -5.16 5.33 20.32
CA TYR A 698 -6.08 4.48 19.57
C TYR A 698 -5.49 3.11 19.22
N CYS A 699 -4.17 2.94 19.36
CA CYS A 699 -3.49 1.66 19.30
C CYS A 699 -3.26 1.03 20.69
N GLY A 700 -3.82 1.62 21.75
CA GLY A 700 -3.60 1.19 23.13
C GLY A 700 -2.19 1.53 23.66
N LEU A 701 -1.56 2.59 23.13
CA LEU A 701 -0.25 3.07 23.56
C LEU A 701 -0.37 4.36 24.38
N ASP A 702 0.23 4.37 25.56
CA ASP A 702 0.44 5.57 26.38
C ASP A 702 1.77 6.24 25.98
N SER A 703 1.67 7.20 25.06
CA SER A 703 2.82 7.96 24.54
C SER A 703 2.77 9.44 24.86
N ASP A 704 1.77 9.93 25.59
CA ASP A 704 1.62 11.36 25.87
C ASP A 704 2.79 11.87 26.72
N ARG A 705 3.55 12.83 26.17
CA ARG A 705 4.62 13.53 26.89
C ARG A 705 4.43 15.04 26.72
N THR A 706 4.69 15.80 27.78
CA THR A 706 4.59 17.26 27.78
C THR A 706 5.65 17.85 26.85
N LEU A 707 5.24 18.73 25.95
CA LEU A 707 6.16 19.47 25.08
C LEU A 707 7.08 20.35 25.96
N PRO A 708 8.41 20.18 25.90
CA PRO A 708 9.34 20.92 26.72
C PRO A 708 9.52 22.35 26.21
N GLU A 709 9.61 23.33 27.12
CA GLU A 709 9.83 24.75 26.76
C GLU A 709 11.17 24.97 26.06
N CYS A 710 12.21 24.20 26.42
CA CYS A 710 13.57 24.35 25.89
C CYS A 710 13.71 23.92 24.42
N ARG A 711 12.79 23.06 23.92
CA ARG A 711 12.72 22.62 22.52
C ARG A 711 14.03 22.05 21.96
N THR A 712 14.76 21.30 22.79
CA THR A 712 16.05 20.70 22.41
C THR A 712 15.89 19.27 21.89
N CYS A 713 16.90 18.80 21.16
CA CYS A 713 16.96 17.39 20.74
C CYS A 713 17.09 16.47 21.94
N GLU A 714 17.88 16.86 22.93
CA GLU A 714 18.10 16.10 24.16
C GLU A 714 16.77 15.85 24.88
N ALA A 715 15.93 16.88 25.02
CA ALA A 715 14.60 16.72 25.63
C ALA A 715 13.67 15.81 24.81
N ALA A 716 13.74 15.88 23.47
CA ALA A 716 12.97 14.99 22.61
C ALA A 716 13.47 13.53 22.68
N MET A 717 14.79 13.32 22.73
CA MET A 717 15.44 12.01 22.89
C MET A 717 15.07 11.36 24.25
N ASP A 718 15.05 12.15 25.33
CA ASP A 718 14.63 11.66 26.65
C ASP A 718 13.14 11.29 26.66
N ALA A 719 12.30 12.09 26.00
CA ALA A 719 10.86 11.86 25.95
C ALA A 719 10.50 10.56 25.22
N VAL A 720 11.04 10.34 24.02
CA VAL A 720 10.85 9.09 23.26
C VAL A 720 11.43 7.87 23.97
N ALA A 721 12.58 8.01 24.65
CA ALA A 721 13.18 6.93 25.44
C ALA A 721 12.33 6.55 26.66
N SER A 722 11.55 7.49 27.21
CA SER A 722 10.67 7.27 28.36
C SER A 722 9.35 6.53 28.04
N VAL A 723 9.04 6.29 26.76
CA VAL A 723 7.79 5.63 26.34
C VAL A 723 8.01 4.13 26.22
N ARG A 724 7.09 3.34 26.80
CA ARG A 724 7.06 1.87 26.60
C ARG A 724 6.35 1.54 25.28
N TRP A 725 7.05 1.71 24.17
CA TRP A 725 6.49 1.45 22.82
C TRP A 725 6.07 -0.01 22.62
N GLY A 726 6.93 -0.95 23.02
CA GLY A 726 6.79 -2.37 22.71
C GLY A 726 6.76 -2.62 21.20
N VAL A 727 6.08 -3.68 20.75
CA VAL A 727 6.01 -4.02 19.31
C VAL A 727 5.19 -3.02 18.49
N GLN A 728 4.35 -2.21 19.16
CA GLN A 728 3.55 -1.17 18.51
C GLN A 728 4.42 -0.04 17.92
N LYS A 729 5.71 0.06 18.29
CA LYS A 729 6.66 1.03 17.71
C LYS A 729 6.65 1.01 16.17
N HIS A 730 6.70 -0.19 15.58
CA HIS A 730 6.75 -0.34 14.12
C HIS A 730 5.45 0.11 13.45
N HIS A 731 4.31 -0.35 13.97
CA HIS A 731 2.98 -0.11 13.41
C HIS A 731 2.30 1.09 14.09
N LEU A 732 3.06 2.13 14.38
CA LEU A 732 2.51 3.37 14.94
C LEU A 732 1.65 4.06 13.88
N GLN A 733 0.45 4.48 14.26
CA GLN A 733 -0.52 5.11 13.36
C GLN A 733 -0.70 6.56 13.80
N ILE A 734 -0.56 7.51 12.87
CA ILE A 734 -0.73 8.95 13.12
C ILE A 734 -1.76 9.50 12.14
N CYS A 735 -2.74 10.25 12.66
CA CYS A 735 -3.69 11.01 11.87
C CYS A 735 -3.61 12.47 12.28
N GLU A 736 -2.99 13.28 11.41
CA GLU A 736 -2.84 14.73 11.55
C GLU A 736 -4.20 15.39 11.80
N GLU A 737 -4.49 15.72 13.06
CA GLU A 737 -5.83 16.17 13.46
C GLU A 737 -6.25 17.44 12.73
N CYS A 738 -5.31 18.33 12.43
CA CYS A 738 -5.55 19.56 11.70
C CYS A 738 -6.10 19.36 10.28
N VAL A 739 -5.79 18.21 9.64
CA VAL A 739 -6.33 17.82 8.34
C VAL A 739 -7.73 17.26 8.52
N ARG A 740 -7.89 16.34 9.47
CA ARG A 740 -9.16 15.64 9.73
C ARG A 740 -10.32 16.59 10.05
N VAL A 741 -10.06 17.59 10.89
CA VAL A 741 -11.11 18.53 11.35
C VAL A 741 -11.36 19.69 10.40
N CYS A 742 -10.60 19.82 9.31
CA CYS A 742 -10.69 20.97 8.41
C CYS A 742 -11.99 20.90 7.57
N PRO A 743 -12.88 21.91 7.66
CA PRO A 743 -14.16 21.89 6.96
C PRO A 743 -14.04 22.33 5.48
N ALA A 744 -12.83 22.64 4.99
CA ALA A 744 -12.64 23.21 3.65
C ALA A 744 -13.25 22.35 2.52
N HIS A 745 -13.28 21.02 2.69
CA HIS A 745 -13.89 20.11 1.73
C HIS A 745 -15.43 20.28 1.61
N LEU A 746 -16.10 20.85 2.63
CA LEU A 746 -17.54 21.12 2.63
C LEU A 746 -17.90 22.45 1.95
N ILE A 747 -16.92 23.35 1.81
CA ILE A 747 -17.12 24.68 1.19
C ILE A 747 -17.17 24.53 -0.34
N ALA A 748 -16.40 23.59 -0.88
CA ALA A 748 -16.35 23.20 -2.29
C ALA A 748 -17.73 22.86 -2.89
N GLY A 749 -18.55 22.11 -2.16
CA GLY A 749 -19.83 21.59 -2.65
C GLY A 749 -20.98 22.61 -2.72
N LYS A 750 -20.78 23.85 -2.26
CA LYS A 750 -21.84 24.87 -2.27
C LYS A 750 -21.85 25.76 -3.52
N GLU A 751 -20.74 25.83 -4.26
CA GLU A 751 -20.64 26.70 -5.46
C GLU A 751 -21.22 26.06 -6.73
N GLU A 752 -21.46 24.74 -6.77
CA GLU A 752 -22.11 24.05 -7.91
C GLU A 752 -23.64 23.91 -7.76
N SER A 753 -24.21 24.31 -6.62
CA SER A 753 -25.65 24.21 -6.33
C SER A 753 -26.38 25.58 -6.27
N GLY A 754 -25.74 26.64 -6.77
CA GLY A 754 -26.26 28.01 -6.79
C GLY A 754 -26.77 28.44 -8.16
#